data_AF-A0A8K1C6Y3-F1
#
_entry.id   AF-A0A8K1C6Y3-F1
#
_cell.length_a   1.000
_cell.length_b   1.000
_cell.length_c   1.000
_cell.angle_alpha   90.00
_cell.angle_beta   90.00
_cell.angle_gamma   90.00
#
_symmetry.space_group_name_H-M   'P 1'
#
loop_
_entity.id
_entity.type
_entity.pdbx_description
1 polymer ?
#
loop_
_entity_poly.entity_id
_entity_poly.type
_entity_poly.pdbx_seq_one_letter_code
_entity_poly.pdbx_strand_id
1 'polypeptide(L)'
;MPSTWKLQDFDCFDEDFKSRSREVHILVEGKNDKGRWLTSRDNVVSVAHDERDHQYTEVYRITAERLKFTPIVNQLVNAIDRVKTLDSVPFIALESSQGVGKTQMAFNLMARSDTDVFYAVWNMNHLIQVARRTGKHAVGYKVQLVIHRMNALLPATYNNVELSAVITRHKKRVVTKSGAYSLEKKEVVWGDILPFTCTLYLAKTGLFQAKVFQVQVFDTRTDQQIATFEFNLAELVQSNKESSKESIMVPALKCQDHRASLSLTVIGTKVMGGGRAPRSPGDPEGSNADEVSFDGSRSDMSAITLESHGSRASMASRNGRKTSNPTSPQAAEGDHKSDGVRGAYPASDNDALELYNLRNKHKELLHTVSNLEEQLRQTEGENVKLENKVSEQQAAIEKLTEEKAALERQVFELEVKTEHQSSTNSDSDDDMKIDFMKYRTLREEKGQVELELKELKTTMTALQQQLEEKQRVGAHIKEEGSDAEDDKEDEKEDEEEEQEEEDDNEAEEVKQTPESKHSEASSADEFVDAHDAQLMSELHELRHSLESMQSARDQYKASMDSLTIMNEKLTEQVRELMDKVGDLETENADQKRRLHDQQAQIDRNKNEFDEEAEELERSRATSTEVQRENEKLVEQLSHFDQMVSRLKKEKDELLHRLQEAEGMQSRAQRDMDDAHSTMSQLKEENSGLSGKLDAAQEASERAKQEIESAQLTIDELRAQVREISEQLQSTQEELAHLRNEELVSSAAAAAAAIAKNQELQERWDDLKQQNDQLQSRVDELEERLTRTDMEGQEKEVELQRQVAELKQETAQLREELEELLVSKKQAEEELHDRTMALKQALENQNLQLNDHEQHVDVLKHKHESEKSQMEEQVREKAAVEEQLRKRVTDLEQENDYFQGELIDSKMKLAELMARNEELSAQFHRVEKDLSELKTKAAEPAPKDSKKK
;
A
#
# COMPACT_ATOMS: atom_id res chain seq x y z
N MET A 1 25.25 53.17 35.44
CA MET A 1 25.31 54.54 34.88
C MET A 1 26.78 54.90 34.65
N PRO A 2 27.14 55.62 33.58
CA PRO A 2 26.63 55.44 32.21
C PRO A 2 27.73 55.56 31.13
N SER A 3 27.54 54.95 29.96
CA SER A 3 28.15 55.41 28.70
C SER A 3 27.55 54.69 27.49
N THR A 4 26.48 55.25 26.94
CA THR A 4 25.99 54.95 25.59
C THR A 4 26.93 55.52 24.53
N TRP A 5 27.21 54.77 23.46
CA TRP A 5 27.60 55.35 22.17
C TRP A 5 26.71 54.75 21.07
N LYS A 6 26.50 55.51 20.00
CA LYS A 6 25.43 55.27 19.02
C LYS A 6 25.89 54.39 17.86
N LEU A 7 24.91 53.77 17.19
CA LEU A 7 25.00 53.46 15.76
C LEU A 7 25.26 54.76 14.98
N GLN A 8 26.05 54.68 13.91
CA GLN A 8 26.19 55.78 12.95
C GLN A 8 26.06 55.21 11.55
N ASP A 9 25.09 55.72 10.81
CA ASP A 9 24.75 55.23 9.48
C ASP A 9 25.80 55.64 8.44
N PHE A 10 26.06 54.75 7.49
CA PHE A 10 26.78 55.03 6.25
C PHE A 10 25.93 54.55 5.08
N ASP A 11 24.99 55.40 4.65
CA ASP A 11 24.23 55.19 3.42
C ASP A 11 25.14 55.39 2.19
N CYS A 12 25.51 54.28 1.54
CA CYS A 12 25.94 54.20 0.14
C CYS A 12 25.80 52.76 -0.37
N PHE A 13 25.44 52.61 -1.66
CA PHE A 13 25.17 51.36 -2.41
C PHE A 13 23.77 50.73 -2.29
N ASP A 14 23.38 50.02 -3.36
CA ASP A 14 22.01 49.84 -3.83
C ASP A 14 21.05 48.99 -2.96
N GLU A 15 19.77 49.36 -3.00
CA GLU A 15 18.68 48.75 -2.23
C GLU A 15 18.39 47.28 -2.63
N ASP A 16 18.54 46.91 -3.91
CA ASP A 16 18.12 45.59 -4.43
C ASP A 16 18.87 44.39 -3.81
N PHE A 17 20.00 44.61 -3.15
CA PHE A 17 20.75 43.53 -2.47
C PHE A 17 20.30 43.24 -1.03
N LYS A 18 19.62 44.19 -0.35
CA LYS A 18 19.27 44.09 1.10
C LYS A 18 18.32 42.94 1.44
N SER A 19 17.66 42.33 0.46
CA SER A 19 16.77 41.18 0.68
C SER A 19 17.48 39.81 0.76
N ARG A 20 18.81 39.72 0.50
CA ARG A 20 19.50 38.42 0.32
C ARG A 20 20.87 38.25 1.02
N SER A 21 21.20 39.05 2.03
CA SER A 21 22.20 38.64 3.03
C SER A 21 21.74 38.94 4.46
N ARG A 22 22.18 38.10 5.39
CA ARG A 22 22.30 38.42 6.81
C ARG A 22 23.76 38.30 7.15
N GLU A 23 24.48 39.40 7.14
CA GLU A 23 25.82 39.42 7.71
C GLU A 23 25.69 39.31 9.23
N VAL A 24 26.32 38.28 9.80
CA VAL A 24 26.41 38.07 11.24
C VAL A 24 27.88 38.11 11.61
N HIS A 25 28.37 39.30 11.96
CA HIS A 25 29.71 39.43 12.53
C HIS A 25 29.73 38.76 13.91
N ILE A 26 30.50 37.67 14.04
CA ILE A 26 30.71 37.00 15.33
C ILE A 26 32.09 37.38 15.88
N LEU A 27 32.12 38.37 16.76
CA LEU A 27 33.30 38.67 17.58
C LEU A 27 33.42 37.63 18.71
N VAL A 28 34.37 36.70 18.59
CA VAL A 28 34.63 35.69 19.63
C VAL A 28 35.73 36.18 20.57
N GLU A 29 35.39 37.02 21.54
CA GLU A 29 36.32 37.43 22.60
C GLU A 29 36.49 36.31 23.65
N GLY A 30 37.43 35.39 23.38
CA GLY A 30 37.74 34.27 24.26
C GLY A 30 38.60 34.67 25.47
N LYS A 31 37.98 35.03 26.61
CA LYS A 31 38.69 35.16 27.90
C LYS A 31 39.22 33.81 28.40
N ASN A 32 40.47 33.49 28.06
CA ASN A 32 41.25 32.44 28.69
C ASN A 32 42.11 33.02 29.82
N ASP A 33 41.71 32.82 31.07
CA ASP A 33 42.52 33.11 32.26
C ASP A 33 43.67 32.08 32.44
N LYS A 34 44.60 32.07 31.48
CA LYS A 34 45.99 31.57 31.54
C LYS A 34 46.69 31.89 30.21
N GLY A 35 47.51 32.93 30.21
CA GLY A 35 48.23 33.38 29.01
C GLY A 35 49.31 32.39 28.55
N ARG A 36 49.07 31.71 27.42
CA ARG A 36 50.12 31.15 26.55
C ARG A 36 49.67 31.26 25.09
N TRP A 37 50.08 32.34 24.43
CA TRP A 37 49.95 32.47 22.98
C TRP A 37 50.84 31.42 22.31
N LEU A 38 50.26 30.58 21.45
CA LEU A 38 50.97 29.52 20.72
C LEU A 38 51.67 30.09 19.47
N THR A 39 52.62 31.00 19.67
CA THR A 39 53.49 31.51 18.61
C THR A 39 54.66 30.56 18.36
N SER A 40 54.38 29.42 17.72
CA SER A 40 55.40 28.57 17.10
C SER A 40 54.90 28.12 15.71
N ARG A 41 55.78 28.17 14.71
CA ARG A 41 55.46 27.79 13.32
C ARG A 41 55.38 26.28 13.09
N ASP A 42 55.87 25.49 14.06
CA ASP A 42 56.13 24.05 13.84
C ASP A 42 54.97 23.15 14.31
N ASN A 43 53.92 23.71 14.92
CA ASN A 43 52.72 22.99 15.33
C ASN A 43 51.65 23.01 14.23
N VAL A 44 51.88 22.28 13.14
CA VAL A 44 50.81 21.98 12.18
C VAL A 44 49.75 21.12 12.89
N VAL A 45 48.59 21.70 13.18
CA VAL A 45 47.44 20.95 13.71
C VAL A 45 46.85 20.13 12.57
N SER A 46 47.38 18.92 12.37
CA SER A 46 46.84 17.95 11.43
C SER A 46 45.44 17.51 11.89
N VAL A 47 44.40 18.10 11.31
CA VAL A 47 43.02 17.64 11.47
C VAL A 47 42.93 16.27 10.80
N ALA A 48 43.00 15.21 11.61
CA ALA A 48 42.98 13.84 11.13
C ALA A 48 41.71 13.57 10.31
N HIS A 49 41.86 12.92 9.16
CA HIS A 49 40.72 12.28 8.49
C HIS A 49 40.20 11.16 9.38
N ASP A 50 38.89 11.17 9.65
CA ASP A 50 38.21 9.97 10.13
C ASP A 50 37.95 9.09 8.90
N GLU A 51 38.67 7.97 8.81
CA GLU A 51 38.64 7.08 7.63
C GLU A 51 37.23 6.55 7.31
N ARG A 52 36.31 6.59 8.28
CA ARG A 52 34.91 6.17 8.12
C ARG A 52 34.07 7.15 7.27
N ASP A 53 34.40 8.44 7.29
CA ASP A 53 33.76 9.45 6.43
C ASP A 53 34.47 9.58 5.06
N HIS A 54 35.52 8.78 4.79
CA HIS A 54 36.30 8.87 3.55
C HIS A 54 35.46 8.57 2.30
N GLN A 55 34.61 7.54 2.32
CA GLN A 55 33.78 7.17 1.16
C GLN A 55 32.83 8.31 0.73
N TYR A 56 32.21 8.99 1.71
CA TYR A 56 31.31 10.11 1.43
C TYR A 56 32.05 11.36 0.95
N THR A 57 33.27 11.60 1.44
CA THR A 57 34.07 12.78 1.06
C THR A 57 34.84 12.60 -0.25
N GLU A 58 35.17 11.36 -0.62
CA GLU A 58 35.92 11.04 -1.85
C GLU A 58 35.17 11.43 -3.12
N VAL A 59 33.83 11.25 -3.15
CA VAL A 59 32.99 11.69 -4.28
C VAL A 59 33.09 13.21 -4.50
N TYR A 60 33.10 14.00 -3.42
CA TYR A 60 33.31 15.45 -3.51
C TYR A 60 34.75 15.80 -3.90
N ARG A 61 35.76 15.03 -3.44
CA ARG A 61 37.18 15.23 -3.79
C ARG A 61 37.47 14.97 -5.27
N ILE A 62 37.00 13.85 -5.82
CA ILE A 62 37.13 13.49 -7.26
C ILE A 62 36.41 14.53 -8.12
N THR A 63 35.22 14.96 -7.70
CA THR A 63 34.46 16.01 -8.40
C THR A 63 35.15 17.38 -8.30
N ALA A 64 35.79 17.68 -7.17
CA ALA A 64 36.52 18.93 -6.97
C ALA A 64 37.78 19.03 -7.83
N GLU A 65 38.57 17.95 -7.95
CA GLU A 65 39.71 17.90 -8.87
C GLU A 65 39.32 18.26 -10.32
N ARG A 66 38.09 17.91 -10.74
CA ARG A 66 37.55 18.26 -12.05
C ARG A 66 37.01 19.70 -12.12
N LEU A 67 36.43 20.22 -11.04
CA LEU A 67 35.73 21.52 -11.03
C LEU A 67 36.59 22.71 -10.54
N LYS A 68 37.76 22.48 -9.94
CA LYS A 68 38.57 23.52 -9.26
C LYS A 68 39.02 24.70 -10.13
N PHE A 69 39.08 24.53 -11.44
CA PHE A 69 39.42 25.59 -12.41
C PHE A 69 38.20 26.15 -13.17
N THR A 70 36.98 25.81 -12.78
CA THR A 70 35.77 26.38 -13.41
C THR A 70 35.64 27.89 -13.14
N PRO A 71 34.98 28.66 -14.04
CA PRO A 71 34.86 30.12 -13.89
C PRO A 71 34.28 30.58 -12.55
N ILE A 72 33.30 29.85 -12.01
CA ILE A 72 32.65 30.17 -10.73
C ILE A 72 33.63 30.00 -9.56
N VAL A 73 34.47 28.95 -9.57
CA VAL A 73 35.49 28.75 -8.53
C VAL A 73 36.58 29.82 -8.64
N ASN A 74 37.04 30.15 -9.86
CA ASN A 74 37.99 31.25 -10.07
C ASN A 74 37.44 32.60 -9.59
N GLN A 75 36.16 32.91 -9.84
CA GLN A 75 35.51 34.11 -9.33
C GLN A 75 35.47 34.16 -7.80
N LEU A 76 35.17 33.02 -7.15
CA LEU A 76 35.14 32.93 -5.70
C LEU A 76 36.54 33.07 -5.07
N VAL A 77 37.58 32.47 -5.66
CA VAL A 77 38.98 32.65 -5.22
C VAL A 77 39.43 34.11 -5.38
N ASN A 78 39.15 34.73 -6.53
CA ASN A 78 39.44 36.15 -6.74
C ASN A 78 38.69 37.07 -5.76
N ALA A 79 37.51 36.68 -5.28
CA ALA A 79 36.80 37.40 -4.23
C ALA A 79 37.42 37.16 -2.84
N ILE A 80 37.78 35.91 -2.54
CA ILE A 80 38.50 35.53 -1.32
C ILE A 80 39.83 36.28 -1.20
N ASP A 81 40.63 36.34 -2.25
CA ASP A 81 41.94 37.01 -2.22
C ASP A 81 41.83 38.52 -2.05
N ARG A 82 40.79 39.16 -2.62
CA ARG A 82 40.45 40.56 -2.31
C ARG A 82 40.14 40.75 -0.82
N VAL A 83 39.39 39.84 -0.22
CA VAL A 83 39.09 39.87 1.23
C VAL A 83 40.34 39.59 2.08
N LYS A 84 41.25 38.71 1.64
CA LYS A 84 42.57 38.48 2.29
C LYS A 84 43.46 39.73 2.31
N THR A 85 43.27 40.71 1.42
CA THR A 85 44.04 41.97 1.42
C THR A 85 43.56 43.01 2.46
N LEU A 86 42.57 42.68 3.28
CA LEU A 86 42.14 43.51 4.42
C LEU A 86 42.94 43.11 5.67
N ASP A 87 43.52 44.08 6.39
CA ASP A 87 44.42 43.89 7.55
C ASP A 87 43.81 43.18 8.77
N SER A 88 42.57 42.69 8.69
CA SER A 88 41.80 42.14 9.82
C SER A 88 40.80 41.04 9.40
N VAL A 89 41.29 39.90 8.90
CA VAL A 89 40.47 38.70 8.64
C VAL A 89 41.12 37.46 9.26
N PRO A 90 40.58 36.88 10.35
CA PRO A 90 41.20 35.73 11.03
C PRO A 90 41.10 34.41 10.24
N PHE A 91 39.98 34.17 9.56
CA PHE A 91 39.72 33.03 8.67
C PHE A 91 38.38 33.25 7.93
N ILE A 92 38.15 32.51 6.83
CA ILE A 92 36.88 32.57 6.08
C ILE A 92 36.02 31.34 6.42
N ALA A 93 34.86 31.58 7.01
CA ALA A 93 33.91 30.52 7.38
C ALA A 93 32.75 30.42 6.38
N LEU A 94 32.65 29.29 5.67
CA LEU A 94 31.51 28.99 4.81
C LEU A 94 30.35 28.44 5.66
N GLU A 95 29.39 29.30 6.05
CA GLU A 95 28.29 28.89 6.93
C GLU A 95 27.42 27.77 6.30
N SER A 96 27.27 26.69 7.08
CA SER A 96 26.59 25.46 6.71
C SER A 96 25.08 25.64 6.53
N SER A 97 24.65 25.88 5.28
CA SER A 97 23.26 25.67 4.86
C SER A 97 23.14 24.37 4.08
N GLN A 98 22.24 23.47 4.50
CA GLN A 98 21.99 22.15 3.89
C GLN A 98 21.82 22.26 2.36
N GLY A 99 22.82 21.78 1.60
CA GLY A 99 22.81 21.78 0.14
C GLY A 99 24.15 21.33 -0.47
N VAL A 100 24.09 20.29 -1.30
CA VAL A 100 25.25 19.60 -1.93
C VAL A 100 26.26 20.57 -2.56
N GLY A 101 25.77 21.60 -3.28
CA GLY A 101 26.61 22.56 -3.99
C GLY A 101 27.55 23.40 -3.11
N LYS A 102 27.21 23.66 -1.84
CA LYS A 102 28.11 24.38 -0.92
C LYS A 102 29.24 23.48 -0.41
N THR A 103 28.93 22.23 -0.07
CA THR A 103 29.96 21.22 0.24
C THR A 103 30.89 21.04 -0.95
N GLN A 104 30.34 20.85 -2.15
CA GLN A 104 31.16 20.74 -3.36
C GLN A 104 32.02 21.98 -3.59
N MET A 105 31.50 23.20 -3.36
CA MET A 105 32.31 24.43 -3.47
C MET A 105 33.46 24.48 -2.47
N ALA A 106 33.28 24.01 -1.23
CA ALA A 106 34.36 23.93 -0.25
C ALA A 106 35.47 22.95 -0.72
N PHE A 107 35.09 21.75 -1.19
CA PHE A 107 36.05 20.80 -1.77
C PHE A 107 36.73 21.36 -3.04
N ASN A 108 35.98 22.06 -3.92
CA ASN A 108 36.53 22.71 -5.12
C ASN A 108 37.64 23.72 -4.79
N LEU A 109 37.52 24.44 -3.66
CA LEU A 109 38.53 25.37 -3.17
C LEU A 109 39.72 24.62 -2.57
N MET A 110 39.48 23.63 -1.70
CA MET A 110 40.54 22.79 -1.10
C MET A 110 41.43 22.15 -2.16
N ALA A 111 40.84 21.63 -3.23
CA ALA A 111 41.54 20.96 -4.33
C ALA A 111 42.49 21.87 -5.13
N ARG A 112 42.44 23.21 -4.96
CA ARG A 112 43.33 24.16 -5.63
C ARG A 112 44.68 24.33 -4.95
N SER A 113 44.78 24.06 -3.65
CA SER A 113 45.94 24.37 -2.79
C SER A 113 46.37 25.86 -2.70
N ASP A 114 45.67 26.78 -3.36
CA ASP A 114 45.89 28.25 -3.25
C ASP A 114 45.04 28.93 -2.16
N THR A 115 44.11 28.19 -1.56
CA THR A 115 43.12 28.71 -0.62
C THR A 115 42.95 27.77 0.56
N ASP A 116 43.38 28.19 1.75
CA ASP A 116 43.18 27.47 3.01
C ASP A 116 41.68 27.42 3.36
N VAL A 117 41.07 26.24 3.25
CA VAL A 117 39.65 26.00 3.56
C VAL A 117 39.51 24.86 4.56
N PHE A 118 38.93 25.18 5.71
CA PHE A 118 38.65 24.22 6.78
C PHE A 118 37.19 23.74 6.69
N TYR A 119 36.99 22.47 6.35
CA TYR A 119 35.65 21.85 6.27
C TYR A 119 35.31 21.09 7.56
N ALA A 120 34.31 21.55 8.30
CA ALA A 120 33.89 20.96 9.57
C ALA A 120 32.62 20.09 9.42
N VAL A 121 32.78 18.76 9.43
CA VAL A 121 31.66 17.81 9.37
C VAL A 121 30.91 17.77 10.71
N TRP A 122 29.70 18.32 10.75
CA TRP A 122 28.81 18.22 11.91
C TRP A 122 27.96 16.96 11.84
N ASN A 123 28.53 15.83 12.27
CA ASN A 123 27.81 14.55 12.40
C ASN A 123 26.56 14.73 13.30
N MET A 124 25.40 14.19 12.90
CA MET A 124 24.14 14.38 13.64
C MET A 124 24.21 13.92 15.11
N ASN A 125 25.06 12.94 15.44
CA ASN A 125 25.29 12.52 16.82
C ASN A 125 25.80 13.68 17.70
N HIS A 126 26.63 14.57 17.14
CA HIS A 126 27.12 15.75 17.85
C HIS A 126 26.03 16.82 18.04
N LEU A 127 25.10 16.97 17.09
CA LEU A 127 23.92 17.83 17.27
C LEU A 127 23.00 17.31 18.39
N ILE A 128 22.83 15.99 18.49
CA ILE A 128 22.09 15.35 19.60
C ILE A 128 22.80 15.56 20.94
N GLN A 129 24.14 15.47 20.98
CA GLN A 129 24.93 15.79 22.18
C GLN A 129 24.83 17.27 22.59
N VAL A 130 24.86 18.20 21.64
CA VAL A 130 24.66 19.64 21.90
C VAL A 130 23.24 19.90 22.42
N ALA A 131 22.22 19.28 21.84
CA ALA A 131 20.84 19.37 22.34
C ALA A 131 20.74 18.89 23.80
N ARG A 132 21.36 17.74 24.14
CA ARG A 132 21.45 17.23 25.53
C ARG A 132 22.12 18.24 26.47
N ARG A 133 23.22 18.89 26.05
CA ARG A 133 23.87 19.97 26.85
C ARG A 133 22.97 21.19 27.07
N THR A 134 22.04 21.48 26.15
CA THR A 134 21.00 22.53 26.34
C THR A 134 19.77 22.07 27.13
N GLY A 135 19.75 20.84 27.66
CA GLY A 135 18.61 20.29 28.41
C GLY A 135 17.39 19.98 27.52
N LYS A 136 17.60 19.70 26.23
CA LYS A 136 16.59 19.23 25.28
C LYS A 136 16.94 17.81 24.82
N HIS A 137 16.06 16.84 25.07
CA HIS A 137 16.32 15.47 24.62
C HIS A 137 15.82 15.31 23.18
N ALA A 138 16.74 15.48 22.22
CA ALA A 138 16.47 15.22 20.81
C ALA A 138 16.28 13.72 20.58
N VAL A 139 15.17 13.34 19.95
CA VAL A 139 14.85 11.96 19.55
C VAL A 139 14.58 11.95 18.04
N GLY A 140 15.36 11.18 17.30
CA GLY A 140 15.12 10.98 15.87
C GLY A 140 13.93 10.05 15.66
N TYR A 141 13.06 10.37 14.69
CA TYR A 141 12.04 9.44 14.19
C TYR A 141 12.11 9.39 12.66
N LYS A 142 12.05 8.18 12.09
CA LYS A 142 11.71 7.94 10.68
C LYS A 142 10.19 7.81 10.65
N VAL A 143 9.52 8.77 10.01
CA VAL A 143 8.06 8.80 9.95
C VAL A 143 7.62 8.41 8.55
N GLN A 144 6.68 7.49 8.43
CA GLN A 144 5.95 7.24 7.19
C GLN A 144 4.51 7.71 7.40
N LEU A 145 3.98 8.43 6.41
CA LEU A 145 2.62 8.95 6.40
C LEU A 145 1.86 8.24 5.28
N VAL A 146 0.84 7.47 5.64
CA VAL A 146 -0.06 6.84 4.67
C VAL A 146 -1.33 7.68 4.62
N ILE A 147 -1.62 8.29 3.47
CA ILE A 147 -2.91 8.96 3.25
C ILE A 147 -3.86 7.92 2.64
N HIS A 148 -5.00 7.68 3.30
CA HIS A 148 -5.97 6.67 2.87
C HIS A 148 -7.12 7.26 2.06
N ARG A 149 -7.72 8.35 2.54
CA ARG A 149 -8.83 9.02 1.82
C ARG A 149 -9.13 10.41 2.35
N MET A 150 -9.68 11.26 1.48
CA MET A 150 -10.41 12.47 1.88
C MET A 150 -11.89 12.26 1.63
N ASN A 151 -12.71 12.41 2.68
CA ASN A 151 -14.15 12.53 2.58
C ASN A 151 -14.49 14.02 2.48
N ALA A 152 -15.19 14.45 1.43
CA ALA A 152 -15.59 15.85 1.23
C ALA A 152 -16.75 15.94 0.23
N LEU A 153 -17.74 16.79 0.50
CA LEU A 153 -18.81 17.10 -0.45
C LEU A 153 -18.35 18.18 -1.45
N LEU A 154 -17.57 17.79 -2.46
CA LEU A 154 -17.14 18.68 -3.54
C LEU A 154 -18.25 18.87 -4.59
N PRO A 155 -18.29 20.02 -5.31
CA PRO A 155 -19.20 20.24 -6.43
C PRO A 155 -19.12 19.16 -7.51
N ALA A 156 -20.23 18.94 -8.23
CA ALA A 156 -20.34 17.88 -9.24
C ALA A 156 -19.31 17.98 -10.38
N THR A 157 -18.74 19.18 -10.62
CA THR A 157 -17.62 19.42 -11.56
C THR A 157 -16.35 18.64 -11.23
N TYR A 158 -16.18 18.17 -9.98
CA TYR A 158 -15.03 17.37 -9.56
C TYR A 158 -15.23 15.85 -9.73
N ASN A 159 -16.40 15.38 -10.18
CA ASN A 159 -16.63 13.95 -10.35
C ASN A 159 -15.67 13.35 -11.40
N ASN A 160 -15.00 12.26 -11.04
CA ASN A 160 -13.92 11.63 -11.80
C ASN A 160 -12.72 12.56 -12.11
N VAL A 161 -12.55 13.68 -11.39
CA VAL A 161 -11.34 14.51 -11.47
C VAL A 161 -10.24 13.90 -10.60
N GLU A 162 -9.03 13.83 -11.15
CA GLU A 162 -7.84 13.31 -10.47
C GLU A 162 -7.28 14.32 -9.48
N LEU A 163 -7.35 13.98 -8.19
CA LEU A 163 -6.85 14.79 -7.08
C LEU A 163 -5.55 14.21 -6.52
N SER A 164 -4.59 15.08 -6.23
CA SER A 164 -3.31 14.70 -5.58
C SER A 164 -3.17 15.39 -4.23
N ALA A 165 -2.57 14.70 -3.26
CA ALA A 165 -2.30 15.23 -1.93
C ALA A 165 -0.81 15.55 -1.76
N VAL A 166 -0.50 16.82 -1.50
CA VAL A 166 0.85 17.33 -1.28
C VAL A 166 1.09 17.50 0.22
N ILE A 167 1.91 16.63 0.82
CA ILE A 167 2.39 16.82 2.18
C ILE A 167 3.56 17.79 2.17
N THR A 168 3.41 18.91 2.87
CA THR A 168 4.42 19.97 2.99
C THR A 168 4.90 20.10 4.44
N ARG A 169 6.23 20.14 4.62
CA ARG A 169 6.85 20.46 5.90
C ARG A 169 8.19 21.21 5.71
N HIS A 170 8.18 22.49 6.08
CA HIS A 170 9.25 23.44 5.73
C HIS A 170 9.56 23.38 4.22
N LYS A 171 10.83 23.25 3.82
CA LYS A 171 11.25 23.16 2.40
C LYS A 171 11.05 21.78 1.77
N LYS A 172 10.55 20.77 2.49
CA LYS A 172 10.25 19.45 1.92
C LYS A 172 8.77 19.37 1.53
N ARG A 173 8.50 19.05 0.26
CA ARG A 173 7.19 18.67 -0.28
C ARG A 173 7.29 17.24 -0.79
N VAL A 174 6.25 16.44 -0.60
CA VAL A 174 6.08 15.10 -1.19
C VAL A 174 4.64 15.00 -1.66
N VAL A 175 4.40 14.36 -2.82
CA VAL A 175 3.09 14.30 -3.47
C VAL A 175 2.66 12.83 -3.58
N THR A 176 1.38 12.54 -3.37
CA THR A 176 0.79 11.23 -3.71
C THR A 176 0.66 11.06 -5.23
N LYS A 177 0.35 9.85 -5.67
CA LYS A 177 -0.30 9.65 -6.97
C LYS A 177 -1.65 10.39 -7.00
N SER A 178 -2.19 10.60 -8.19
CA SER A 178 -3.57 11.01 -8.36
C SER A 178 -4.53 9.91 -7.91
N GLY A 179 -5.68 10.32 -7.38
CA GLY A 179 -6.85 9.48 -7.15
C GLY A 179 -8.08 10.18 -7.70
N ALA A 180 -8.95 9.47 -8.40
CA ALA A 180 -10.19 10.03 -8.92
C ALA A 180 -11.19 10.27 -7.76
N TYR A 181 -11.79 11.46 -7.70
CA TYR A 181 -12.86 11.76 -6.74
C TYR A 181 -14.21 11.18 -7.20
N SER A 182 -14.85 10.41 -6.33
CA SER A 182 -16.18 9.81 -6.56
C SER A 182 -17.26 10.68 -5.90
N LEU A 183 -18.12 11.31 -6.71
CA LEU A 183 -19.23 12.12 -6.21
C LEU A 183 -20.30 11.30 -5.49
N GLU A 184 -20.50 10.05 -5.89
CA GLU A 184 -21.45 9.11 -5.27
C GLU A 184 -21.05 8.83 -3.81
N LYS A 185 -19.79 8.42 -3.60
CA LYS A 185 -19.23 8.09 -2.28
C LYS A 185 -18.78 9.32 -1.49
N LYS A 186 -18.63 10.47 -2.15
CA LYS A 186 -18.12 11.75 -1.59
C LYS A 186 -16.73 11.60 -1.00
N GLU A 187 -15.92 10.74 -1.62
CA GLU A 187 -14.55 10.44 -1.21
C GLU A 187 -13.60 10.37 -2.42
N VAL A 188 -12.33 10.64 -2.14
CA VAL A 188 -11.19 10.24 -2.98
C VAL A 188 -10.28 9.37 -2.12
N VAL A 189 -9.82 8.26 -2.68
CA VAL A 189 -8.99 7.25 -2.01
C VAL A 189 -7.57 7.32 -2.55
N TRP A 190 -6.59 7.23 -1.66
CA TRP A 190 -5.16 7.12 -1.98
C TRP A 190 -4.57 5.94 -1.18
N GLY A 191 -3.40 5.44 -1.59
CA GLY A 191 -2.72 4.32 -0.92
C GLY A 191 -1.22 4.53 -0.69
N ASP A 192 -0.71 5.74 -0.94
CA ASP A 192 0.74 5.98 -0.99
C ASP A 192 1.35 6.17 0.41
N ILE A 193 2.51 5.55 0.60
CA ILE A 193 3.33 5.63 1.81
C ILE A 193 4.40 6.70 1.61
N LEU A 194 4.24 7.86 2.24
CA LEU A 194 5.14 9.01 2.04
C LEU A 194 6.17 9.14 3.19
N PRO A 195 7.48 8.93 2.95
CA PRO A 195 8.50 8.91 4.00
C PRO A 195 9.09 10.29 4.35
N PHE A 196 9.20 10.58 5.65
CA PHE A 196 9.73 11.81 6.23
C PHE A 196 10.62 11.55 7.46
N THR A 197 11.94 11.74 7.32
CA THR A 197 12.85 11.75 8.48
C THR A 197 12.67 13.02 9.31
N CYS A 198 12.41 12.88 10.62
CA CYS A 198 11.95 13.96 11.48
C CYS A 198 12.45 13.84 12.94
N THR A 199 13.41 14.66 13.35
CA THR A 199 13.81 14.80 14.76
C THR A 199 12.74 15.54 15.57
N LEU A 200 12.18 14.91 16.59
CA LEU A 200 11.36 15.55 17.62
C LEU A 200 12.26 15.97 18.79
N TYR A 201 11.95 17.08 19.45
CA TYR A 201 12.66 17.53 20.64
C TYR A 201 11.75 17.37 21.85
N LEU A 202 12.14 16.51 22.80
CA LEU A 202 11.42 16.36 24.06
C LEU A 202 11.79 17.54 24.98
N ALA A 203 10.77 18.26 25.46
CA ALA A 203 10.92 19.33 26.43
C ALA A 203 11.06 18.75 27.85
N LYS A 204 11.49 19.59 28.81
CA LYS A 204 11.60 19.22 30.24
C LYS A 204 10.26 18.79 30.87
N THR A 205 9.13 19.09 30.23
CA THR A 205 7.78 18.66 30.61
C THR A 205 7.44 17.23 30.20
N GLY A 206 8.34 16.52 29.50
CA GLY A 206 8.06 15.18 28.97
C GLY A 206 7.20 15.16 27.69
N LEU A 207 6.83 16.33 27.16
CA LEU A 207 6.10 16.46 25.90
C LEU A 207 7.06 16.80 24.74
N PHE A 208 6.74 16.33 23.54
CA PHE A 208 7.46 16.72 22.33
C PHE A 208 7.10 18.13 21.88
N GLN A 209 8.09 18.88 21.37
CA GLN A 209 7.87 20.18 20.74
C GLN A 209 6.99 20.01 19.49
N ALA A 210 5.91 20.81 19.42
CA ALA A 210 4.97 20.83 18.30
C ALA A 210 5.67 20.89 16.94
N LYS A 211 5.23 20.02 16.03
CA LYS A 211 5.91 19.69 14.77
C LYS A 211 4.88 19.45 13.68
N VAL A 212 4.21 20.54 13.33
CA VAL A 212 3.14 20.61 12.31
C VAL A 212 3.59 20.04 10.96
N PHE A 213 2.65 19.36 10.32
CA PHE A 213 2.63 19.00 8.90
C PHE A 213 1.35 19.56 8.27
N GLN A 214 1.44 20.01 7.02
CA GLN A 214 0.31 20.50 6.25
C GLN A 214 0.10 19.58 5.05
N VAL A 215 -1.13 19.11 4.82
CA VAL A 215 -1.52 18.37 3.61
C VAL A 215 -2.42 19.27 2.77
N GLN A 216 -2.07 19.45 1.50
CA GLN A 216 -2.82 20.30 0.57
C GLN A 216 -3.30 19.44 -0.59
N VAL A 217 -4.60 19.44 -0.88
CA VAL A 217 -5.18 18.66 -1.98
C VAL A 217 -5.39 19.56 -3.18
N PHE A 218 -4.88 19.14 -4.34
CA PHE A 218 -4.92 19.87 -5.61
C PHE A 218 -5.64 19.06 -6.69
N ASP A 219 -6.40 19.73 -7.54
CA ASP A 219 -6.80 19.20 -8.85
C ASP A 219 -5.57 19.16 -9.76
N THR A 220 -5.21 17.96 -10.25
CA THR A 220 -4.06 17.75 -11.15
C THR A 220 -4.21 18.42 -12.52
N ARG A 221 -5.43 18.76 -12.94
CA ARG A 221 -5.73 19.35 -14.25
C ARG A 221 -5.61 20.87 -14.28
N THR A 222 -5.77 21.52 -13.12
CA THR A 222 -5.80 22.99 -12.99
C THR A 222 -4.74 23.55 -12.04
N ASP A 223 -4.03 22.69 -11.30
CA ASP A 223 -3.20 23.03 -10.13
C ASP A 223 -3.96 23.87 -9.07
N GLN A 224 -5.30 23.80 -9.08
CA GLN A 224 -6.13 24.53 -8.12
C GLN A 224 -6.18 23.79 -6.78
N GLN A 225 -5.82 24.50 -5.71
CA GLN A 225 -5.92 23.97 -4.36
C GLN A 225 -7.40 23.88 -3.93
N ILE A 226 -7.86 22.66 -3.65
CA ILE A 226 -9.23 22.36 -3.18
C ILE A 226 -9.30 22.38 -1.66
N ALA A 227 -8.33 21.74 -0.99
CA ALA A 227 -8.37 21.54 0.46
C ALA A 227 -7.01 21.74 1.15
N THR A 228 -7.07 22.00 2.46
CA THR A 228 -5.95 22.07 3.39
C THR A 228 -6.31 21.31 4.66
N PHE A 229 -5.43 20.44 5.12
CA PHE A 229 -5.46 19.75 6.41
C PHE A 229 -4.16 20.05 7.17
N GLU A 230 -4.22 20.10 8.49
CA GLU A 230 -3.07 20.38 9.34
C GLU A 230 -3.09 19.44 10.55
N PHE A 231 -1.95 18.83 10.87
CA PHE A 231 -1.82 17.97 12.03
C PHE A 231 -0.45 18.11 12.70
N ASN A 232 -0.39 17.90 14.01
CA ASN A 232 0.82 18.01 14.80
C ASN A 232 1.40 16.61 15.11
N LEU A 233 2.56 16.28 14.54
CA LEU A 233 3.22 15.00 14.80
C LEU A 233 3.56 14.78 16.29
N ALA A 234 3.74 15.84 17.08
CA ALA A 234 4.05 15.73 18.51
C ALA A 234 2.91 15.13 19.36
N GLU A 235 1.67 15.16 18.86
CA GLU A 235 0.50 14.56 19.52
C GLU A 235 0.33 13.07 19.19
N LEU A 236 1.04 12.57 18.15
CA LEU A 236 0.86 11.24 17.54
C LEU A 236 2.07 10.31 17.73
N VAL A 237 3.06 10.76 18.50
CA VAL A 237 4.31 10.03 18.75
C VAL A 237 4.48 9.85 20.26
N GLN A 238 4.17 8.64 20.72
CA GLN A 238 4.25 8.27 22.12
C GLN A 238 5.72 8.00 22.49
N SER A 239 6.27 8.80 23.41
CA SER A 239 7.70 8.79 23.80
C SER A 239 8.27 7.44 24.23
N ASN A 240 7.39 6.55 24.70
CA ASN A 240 7.75 5.30 25.36
C ASN A 240 7.75 4.09 24.39
N LYS A 241 7.40 4.28 23.12
CA LYS A 241 7.38 3.22 22.10
C LYS A 241 8.52 3.38 21.09
N GLU A 242 9.10 2.26 20.66
CA GLU A 242 10.15 2.25 19.63
C GLU A 242 9.55 2.34 18.22
N SER A 243 8.32 1.86 18.03
CA SER A 243 7.48 2.14 16.88
C SER A 243 6.06 2.48 17.32
N SER A 244 5.51 3.60 16.86
CA SER A 244 4.08 3.89 16.93
C SER A 244 3.44 3.76 15.53
N LYS A 245 2.23 3.18 15.48
CA LYS A 245 1.34 3.24 14.32
C LYS A 245 0.00 3.76 14.83
N GLU A 246 -0.39 4.94 14.39
CA GLU A 246 -1.56 5.66 14.89
C GLU A 246 -2.35 6.23 13.70
N SER A 247 -3.65 6.00 13.66
CA SER A 247 -4.52 6.39 12.54
C SER A 247 -5.52 7.43 13.02
N ILE A 248 -5.64 8.53 12.27
CA ILE A 248 -6.44 9.70 12.66
C ILE A 248 -7.31 10.21 11.51
N MET A 249 -8.38 10.90 11.89
CA MET A 249 -9.19 11.73 10.98
C MET A 249 -8.87 13.20 11.25
N VAL A 250 -8.25 13.88 10.27
CA VAL A 250 -7.91 15.31 10.37
C VAL A 250 -9.02 16.13 9.71
N PRO A 251 -9.67 17.08 10.41
CA PRO A 251 -10.65 17.97 9.80
C PRO A 251 -9.98 18.98 8.85
N ALA A 252 -10.70 19.44 7.84
CA ALA A 252 -10.19 20.46 6.92
C ALA A 252 -10.01 21.81 7.63
N LEU A 253 -8.79 22.36 7.53
CA LEU A 253 -8.48 23.75 7.92
C LEU A 253 -9.05 24.74 6.90
N LYS A 254 -9.07 24.36 5.62
CA LYS A 254 -9.72 25.08 4.51
C LYS A 254 -10.22 24.08 3.49
N CYS A 255 -11.50 24.15 3.12
CA CYS A 255 -12.13 23.41 2.02
C CYS A 255 -13.44 24.14 1.66
N GLN A 256 -14.06 23.84 0.52
CA GLN A 256 -15.43 24.28 0.24
C GLN A 256 -16.45 23.55 1.14
N ASP A 257 -16.20 22.28 1.47
CA ASP A 257 -16.98 21.55 2.46
C ASP A 257 -16.38 21.69 3.87
N HIS A 258 -17.13 22.30 4.77
CA HIS A 258 -16.79 22.46 6.19
C HIS A 258 -16.77 21.14 6.98
N ARG A 259 -17.30 20.05 6.41
CA ARG A 259 -17.29 18.70 6.99
C ARG A 259 -16.17 17.82 6.42
N ALA A 260 -15.35 18.35 5.52
CA ALA A 260 -14.28 17.61 4.87
C ALA A 260 -13.26 17.08 5.90
N SER A 261 -12.85 15.82 5.73
CA SER A 261 -11.92 15.15 6.64
C SER A 261 -10.98 14.19 5.91
N LEU A 262 -9.74 14.14 6.36
CA LEU A 262 -8.66 13.34 5.78
C LEU A 262 -8.29 12.18 6.73
N SER A 263 -8.42 10.96 6.25
CA SER A 263 -7.95 9.76 6.93
C SER A 263 -6.47 9.52 6.63
N LEU A 264 -5.63 9.50 7.66
CA LEU A 264 -4.20 9.21 7.53
C LEU A 264 -3.67 8.35 8.68
N THR A 265 -2.68 7.51 8.39
CA THR A 265 -1.92 6.78 9.41
C THR A 265 -0.49 7.31 9.48
N VAL A 266 -0.06 7.63 10.70
CA VAL A 266 1.32 7.95 11.04
C VAL A 266 2.00 6.69 11.57
N ILE A 267 3.10 6.30 10.92
CA ILE A 267 4.00 5.23 11.37
C ILE A 267 5.31 5.91 11.79
N GLY A 268 5.56 6.03 13.09
CA GLY A 268 6.74 6.66 13.66
C GLY A 268 7.70 5.63 14.25
N THR A 269 8.79 5.33 13.55
CA THR A 269 9.87 4.47 14.07
C THR A 269 10.96 5.33 14.69
N LYS A 270 11.25 5.12 15.98
CA LYS A 270 12.32 5.77 16.74
C LYS A 270 13.67 5.40 16.14
N VAL A 271 14.40 6.40 15.66
CA VAL A 271 15.78 6.21 15.20
C VAL A 271 16.65 6.03 16.43
N MET A 272 16.89 4.77 16.78
CA MET A 272 17.93 4.36 17.71
C MET A 272 19.28 4.68 17.09
N GLY A 273 19.74 5.92 17.23
CA GLY A 273 21.11 6.30 16.88
C GLY A 273 22.07 5.38 17.64
N GLY A 274 23.03 4.79 16.92
CA GLY A 274 23.91 3.68 17.35
C GLY A 274 24.90 4.00 18.46
N GLY A 275 24.43 4.62 19.55
CA GLY A 275 25.18 4.79 20.78
C GLY A 275 25.39 3.42 21.41
N ARG A 276 26.58 2.83 21.17
CA ARG A 276 27.10 1.69 21.93
C ARG A 276 26.82 1.93 23.42
N ALA A 277 26.21 0.96 24.08
CA ALA A 277 26.29 0.88 25.54
C ALA A 277 27.78 0.92 25.96
N PRO A 278 28.13 1.49 27.12
CA PRO A 278 29.52 1.55 27.57
C PRO A 278 30.08 0.13 27.70
N ARG A 279 30.88 -0.29 26.71
CA ARG A 279 31.54 -1.61 26.69
C ARG A 279 32.67 -1.62 27.72
N SER A 280 32.77 -2.69 28.49
CA SER A 280 33.97 -2.99 29.28
C SER A 280 35.20 -3.09 28.36
N PRO A 281 36.40 -2.73 28.85
CA PRO A 281 37.62 -2.78 28.06
C PRO A 281 38.14 -4.22 27.96
N GLY A 282 37.91 -4.88 26.81
CA GLY A 282 38.53 -6.17 26.50
C GLY A 282 37.69 -7.08 25.61
N ASP A 283 37.69 -6.83 24.30
CA ASP A 283 37.57 -7.86 23.26
C ASP A 283 38.00 -7.27 21.90
N PRO A 284 38.57 -8.06 20.96
CA PRO A 284 39.17 -7.57 19.73
C PRO A 284 38.16 -7.26 18.61
N GLU A 285 38.66 -6.73 17.50
CA GLU A 285 37.85 -6.17 16.41
C GLU A 285 37.26 -7.26 15.49
N GLY A 286 35.94 -7.37 15.49
CA GLY A 286 35.17 -8.03 14.44
C GLY A 286 34.58 -7.01 13.47
N SER A 287 34.86 -7.17 12.18
CA SER A 287 34.35 -6.31 11.10
C SER A 287 32.88 -6.61 10.79
N ASN A 288 32.00 -5.62 10.94
CA ASN A 288 30.65 -5.65 10.37
C ASN A 288 30.45 -4.43 9.46
N ALA A 289 30.43 -4.66 8.15
CA ALA A 289 30.07 -3.68 7.14
C ALA A 289 28.71 -4.07 6.54
N ASP A 290 27.64 -3.86 7.31
CA ASP A 290 26.24 -4.07 6.91
C ASP A 290 25.37 -2.87 7.32
N GLU A 291 25.69 -1.69 6.78
CA GLU A 291 24.76 -0.56 6.82
C GLU A 291 23.77 -0.71 5.67
N VAL A 292 22.63 -1.34 5.96
CA VAL A 292 21.63 -1.75 4.95
C VAL A 292 21.07 -0.55 4.19
N SER A 293 21.63 -0.29 3.01
CA SER A 293 21.18 0.75 2.09
C SER A 293 19.80 0.39 1.53
N PHE A 294 18.75 0.91 2.18
CA PHE A 294 17.37 0.75 1.76
C PHE A 294 17.09 1.51 0.45
N ASP A 295 17.36 0.85 -0.68
CA ASP A 295 16.75 1.18 -1.97
C ASP A 295 15.22 1.07 -1.85
N GLY A 296 14.50 2.03 -2.41
CA GLY A 296 13.04 2.16 -2.33
C GLY A 296 12.26 1.18 -3.19
N SER A 297 12.91 0.13 -3.70
CA SER A 297 12.45 -0.68 -4.84
C SER A 297 11.98 -2.10 -4.48
N ARG A 298 12.11 -2.56 -3.21
CA ARG A 298 11.64 -3.90 -2.77
C ARG A 298 10.46 -3.76 -1.80
N SER A 299 9.27 -4.09 -2.29
CA SER A 299 7.99 -3.93 -1.58
C SER A 299 7.47 -5.26 -1.01
N ASP A 300 8.06 -5.72 0.10
CA ASP A 300 7.56 -6.86 0.88
C ASP A 300 6.31 -6.46 1.70
N MET A 301 5.25 -6.11 0.99
CA MET A 301 3.88 -5.97 1.48
C MET A 301 2.92 -6.51 0.42
N SER A 302 2.78 -7.84 0.41
CA SER A 302 1.72 -8.53 -0.33
C SER A 302 0.35 -7.97 0.04
N ALA A 303 -0.57 -7.96 -0.92
CA ALA A 303 -1.94 -7.48 -0.69
C ALA A 303 -2.63 -8.30 0.40
N ILE A 304 -3.13 -7.61 1.44
CA ILE A 304 -4.12 -8.20 2.35
C ILE A 304 -5.48 -8.05 1.65
N THR A 305 -5.82 -9.03 0.82
CA THR A 305 -7.18 -9.23 0.35
C THR A 305 -8.07 -9.60 1.55
N LEU A 306 -9.29 -9.05 1.58
CA LEU A 306 -10.33 -9.60 2.45
C LEU A 306 -10.90 -10.83 1.76
N GLU A 307 -10.49 -12.02 2.18
CA GLU A 307 -11.14 -13.29 1.79
C GLU A 307 -11.69 -14.03 3.00
N SER A 308 -12.90 -14.54 2.83
CA SER A 308 -13.76 -14.99 3.92
C SER A 308 -13.61 -16.49 4.18
N HIS A 309 -12.83 -16.87 5.19
CA HIS A 309 -12.83 -18.26 5.67
C HIS A 309 -13.95 -18.52 6.68
N GLY A 310 -15.14 -18.82 6.15
CA GLY A 310 -16.18 -19.50 6.91
C GLY A 310 -15.74 -20.94 7.23
N SER A 311 -16.01 -21.40 8.47
CA SER A 311 -15.85 -22.81 8.86
C SER A 311 -16.86 -23.17 9.94
N ARG A 312 -17.90 -23.91 9.53
CA ARG A 312 -18.89 -24.54 10.41
C ARG A 312 -18.67 -26.06 10.44
N ALA A 313 -19.27 -26.70 11.44
CA ALA A 313 -19.12 -28.11 11.82
C ALA A 313 -17.79 -28.44 12.54
N SER A 314 -17.74 -29.42 13.45
CA SER A 314 -18.78 -30.40 13.84
C SER A 314 -19.11 -30.41 15.34
N MET A 315 -20.39 -30.66 15.68
CA MET A 315 -20.82 -31.07 17.04
C MET A 315 -20.70 -32.60 17.24
N ALA A 316 -20.97 -33.05 18.48
CA ALA A 316 -21.08 -34.45 18.98
C ALA A 316 -19.82 -34.98 19.72
N SER A 317 -19.90 -35.67 20.88
CA SER A 317 -21.04 -35.88 21.80
C SER A 317 -20.63 -36.42 23.20
N ARG A 318 -21.32 -35.94 24.25
CA ARG A 318 -21.71 -36.63 25.51
C ARG A 318 -20.69 -37.17 26.56
N ASN A 319 -21.16 -37.04 27.81
CA ASN A 319 -20.83 -37.78 29.06
C ASN A 319 -19.45 -37.53 29.73
N GLY A 320 -19.31 -37.38 31.06
CA GLY A 320 -20.30 -37.07 32.11
C GLY A 320 -20.18 -37.89 33.41
N ARG A 321 -19.78 -37.24 34.54
CA ARG A 321 -19.98 -37.61 35.97
C ARG A 321 -19.58 -36.42 36.86
N LYS A 322 -20.40 -35.99 37.83
CA LYS A 322 -20.36 -36.32 39.27
C LYS A 322 -19.01 -36.02 39.97
N THR A 323 -18.92 -35.18 41.02
CA THR A 323 -19.91 -34.30 41.71
C THR A 323 -19.24 -32.92 42.04
N SER A 324 -19.23 -32.19 43.17
CA SER A 324 -19.64 -32.34 44.60
C SER A 324 -19.88 -30.97 45.28
N ASN A 325 -20.45 -31.01 46.49
CA ASN A 325 -20.70 -29.92 47.46
C ASN A 325 -20.18 -30.39 48.85
N PRO A 326 -20.13 -29.59 49.94
CA PRO A 326 -20.19 -28.12 50.10
C PRO A 326 -19.14 -27.58 51.15
N THR A 327 -19.42 -26.41 51.75
CA THR A 327 -19.11 -26.00 53.15
C THR A 327 -17.91 -25.06 53.42
N SER A 328 -18.22 -23.86 53.95
CA SER A 328 -17.33 -23.06 54.81
C SER A 328 -17.64 -23.37 56.29
N PRO A 329 -16.70 -23.22 57.25
CA PRO A 329 -16.67 -21.94 57.99
C PRO A 329 -15.32 -21.48 58.60
N GLN A 330 -15.28 -20.18 58.92
CA GLN A 330 -14.65 -19.51 60.09
C GLN A 330 -13.14 -19.55 60.42
N ALA A 331 -12.61 -18.33 60.52
CA ALA A 331 -11.82 -17.76 61.64
C ALA A 331 -10.38 -18.23 61.93
N ALA A 332 -9.40 -17.31 61.81
CA ALA A 332 -8.70 -16.67 62.95
C ALA A 332 -7.70 -15.58 62.48
N GLU A 333 -7.21 -14.79 63.44
CA GLU A 333 -6.03 -13.89 63.49
C GLU A 333 -4.88 -14.19 62.50
N GLY A 334 -4.04 -13.28 61.99
CA GLY A 334 -3.76 -11.83 62.16
C GLY A 334 -2.47 -11.50 61.35
N ASP A 335 -1.80 -10.33 61.35
CA ASP A 335 -2.04 -8.94 61.77
C ASP A 335 -0.88 -8.05 61.16
N HIS A 336 -0.70 -6.79 61.58
CA HIS A 336 0.47 -5.89 61.41
C HIS A 336 0.65 -5.09 60.09
N LYS A 337 0.13 -3.85 60.14
CA LYS A 337 0.84 -2.56 59.90
C LYS A 337 1.47 -2.25 58.52
N SER A 338 0.98 -1.16 57.91
CA SER A 338 1.70 0.14 57.93
C SER A 338 0.82 1.33 57.50
N ASP A 339 1.16 2.52 57.98
CA ASP A 339 0.59 3.83 57.63
C ASP A 339 0.87 4.24 56.17
N GLY A 340 0.20 5.22 55.54
CA GLY A 340 -0.83 6.16 55.99
C GLY A 340 -1.01 7.32 54.99
N VAL A 341 -1.44 8.51 55.45
CA VAL A 341 -1.66 9.75 54.66
C VAL A 341 -2.87 9.69 53.69
N ARG A 342 -4.09 10.13 54.08
CA ARG A 342 -4.59 11.52 54.28
C ARG A 342 -4.86 12.28 52.95
N GLY A 343 -6.14 12.46 52.60
CA GLY A 343 -6.53 13.27 51.43
C GLY A 343 -8.04 13.30 51.10
N ALA A 344 -8.92 13.51 52.09
CA ALA A 344 -10.36 13.60 51.84
C ALA A 344 -10.81 15.05 51.56
N TYR A 345 -11.52 15.26 50.46
CA TYR A 345 -12.38 16.42 50.20
C TYR A 345 -13.84 15.97 50.20
N PRO A 346 -14.79 16.77 50.72
CA PRO A 346 -16.21 16.49 50.55
C PRO A 346 -16.61 16.77 49.10
N ALA A 347 -17.31 15.81 48.46
CA ALA A 347 -17.98 16.05 47.19
C ALA A 347 -19.12 17.06 47.38
N SER A 348 -19.45 17.82 46.33
CA SER A 348 -20.58 18.73 46.30
C SER A 348 -21.85 17.99 45.86
N ASP A 349 -23.03 18.49 46.24
CA ASP A 349 -24.32 17.92 45.78
C ASP A 349 -24.47 17.95 44.23
N ASN A 350 -23.68 18.78 43.55
CA ASN A 350 -23.65 18.88 42.10
C ASN A 350 -23.03 17.61 41.45
N ASP A 351 -22.01 17.02 42.09
CA ASP A 351 -21.31 15.83 41.61
C ASP A 351 -22.24 14.60 41.59
N ALA A 352 -23.16 14.52 42.56
CA ALA A 352 -24.17 13.47 42.62
C ALA A 352 -25.18 13.56 41.46
N LEU A 353 -25.53 14.77 41.02
CA LEU A 353 -26.42 15.01 39.89
C LEU A 353 -25.75 14.67 38.55
N GLU A 354 -24.46 15.01 38.39
CA GLU A 354 -23.70 14.59 37.20
C GLU A 354 -23.56 13.06 37.13
N LEU A 355 -23.25 12.38 38.24
CA LEU A 355 -23.18 10.91 38.29
C LEU A 355 -24.52 10.24 37.96
N TYR A 356 -25.65 10.82 38.38
CA TYR A 356 -26.99 10.34 38.00
C TYR A 356 -27.23 10.48 36.49
N ASN A 357 -26.88 11.64 35.91
CA ASN A 357 -27.01 11.90 34.47
C ASN A 357 -26.08 11.02 33.63
N LEU A 358 -24.84 10.76 34.09
CA LEU A 358 -23.92 9.82 33.46
C LEU A 358 -24.48 8.39 33.46
N ARG A 359 -25.09 7.97 34.58
CA ARG A 359 -25.70 6.64 34.72
C ARG A 359 -26.90 6.43 33.81
N ASN A 360 -27.69 7.48 33.56
CA ASN A 360 -28.81 7.41 32.62
C ASN A 360 -28.31 7.38 31.15
N LYS A 361 -27.36 8.26 30.77
CA LYS A 361 -26.71 8.18 29.44
C LYS A 361 -26.04 6.84 29.18
N HIS A 362 -25.47 6.20 30.20
CA HIS A 362 -24.89 4.86 30.07
C HIS A 362 -25.96 3.78 29.82
N LYS A 363 -27.16 3.88 30.43
CA LYS A 363 -28.30 2.99 30.11
C LYS A 363 -28.80 3.20 28.68
N GLU A 364 -28.92 4.44 28.23
CA GLU A 364 -29.33 4.79 26.86
C GLU A 364 -28.32 4.24 25.84
N LEU A 365 -27.02 4.38 26.10
CA LEU A 365 -25.95 3.75 25.32
C LEU A 365 -26.08 2.23 25.27
N LEU A 366 -26.26 1.55 26.41
CA LEU A 366 -26.46 0.10 26.43
C LEU A 366 -27.71 -0.33 25.64
N HIS A 367 -28.79 0.46 25.66
CA HIS A 367 -30.00 0.14 24.91
C HIS A 367 -29.83 0.36 23.40
N THR A 368 -29.11 1.43 22.99
CA THR A 368 -28.76 1.63 21.57
C THR A 368 -27.80 0.57 21.04
N VAL A 369 -26.82 0.12 21.84
CA VAL A 369 -25.95 -1.02 21.49
C VAL A 369 -26.77 -2.30 21.32
N SER A 370 -27.68 -2.61 22.25
CA SER A 370 -28.56 -3.78 22.14
C SER A 370 -29.43 -3.77 20.87
N ASN A 371 -29.96 -2.60 20.48
CA ASN A 371 -30.74 -2.46 19.24
C ASN A 371 -29.86 -2.60 17.99
N LEU A 372 -28.62 -2.11 18.01
CA LEU A 372 -27.66 -2.26 16.91
C LEU A 372 -27.19 -3.71 16.77
N GLU A 373 -26.98 -4.44 17.87
CA GLU A 373 -26.69 -5.88 17.85
C GLU A 373 -27.84 -6.70 17.24
N GLU A 374 -29.10 -6.35 17.54
CA GLU A 374 -30.27 -7.02 16.96
C GLU A 374 -30.45 -6.69 15.47
N GLN A 375 -30.23 -5.43 15.06
CA GLN A 375 -30.19 -5.06 13.64
C GLN A 375 -29.06 -5.77 12.90
N LEU A 376 -27.86 -5.88 13.50
CA LEU A 376 -26.73 -6.59 12.90
C LEU A 376 -27.08 -8.06 12.64
N ARG A 377 -27.64 -8.76 13.64
CA ARG A 377 -28.12 -10.15 13.47
C ARG A 377 -29.20 -10.31 12.41
N GLN A 378 -30.07 -9.32 12.23
CA GLN A 378 -31.05 -9.33 11.13
C GLN A 378 -30.34 -9.23 9.77
N THR A 379 -29.38 -8.31 9.61
CA THR A 379 -28.60 -8.18 8.37
C THR A 379 -27.71 -9.39 8.09
N GLU A 380 -27.09 -10.01 9.10
CA GLU A 380 -26.38 -11.29 8.97
C GLU A 380 -27.33 -12.40 8.48
N GLY A 381 -28.53 -12.47 9.05
CA GLY A 381 -29.58 -13.41 8.66
C GLY A 381 -30.22 -13.13 7.29
N GLU A 382 -29.95 -11.97 6.68
CA GLU A 382 -30.31 -11.66 5.29
C GLU A 382 -29.15 -11.93 4.33
N ASN A 383 -27.91 -11.59 4.71
CA ASN A 383 -26.71 -11.94 3.95
C ASN A 383 -26.60 -13.45 3.75
N VAL A 384 -26.82 -14.28 4.78
CA VAL A 384 -26.82 -15.75 4.63
C VAL A 384 -27.89 -16.27 3.66
N LYS A 385 -29.03 -15.56 3.50
CA LYS A 385 -30.05 -15.90 2.48
C LYS A 385 -29.60 -15.50 1.07
N LEU A 386 -28.81 -14.44 0.94
CA LEU A 386 -28.22 -14.01 -0.32
C LEU A 386 -27.07 -14.95 -0.74
N GLU A 387 -26.18 -15.32 0.19
CA GLU A 387 -25.11 -16.30 0.00
C GLU A 387 -25.66 -17.65 -0.50
N ASN A 388 -26.73 -18.16 0.12
CA ASN A 388 -27.41 -19.38 -0.33
C ASN A 388 -27.93 -19.24 -1.78
N LYS A 389 -28.59 -18.12 -2.12
CA LYS A 389 -29.09 -17.88 -3.48
C LYS A 389 -27.97 -17.73 -4.52
N VAL A 390 -26.85 -17.10 -4.16
CA VAL A 390 -25.67 -17.00 -5.02
C VAL A 390 -25.05 -18.39 -5.24
N SER A 391 -25.00 -19.23 -4.20
CA SER A 391 -24.56 -20.63 -4.32
C SER A 391 -25.48 -21.47 -5.21
N GLU A 392 -26.80 -21.32 -5.09
CA GLU A 392 -27.80 -21.95 -5.98
C GLU A 392 -27.63 -21.50 -7.44
N GLN A 393 -27.41 -20.20 -7.67
CA GLN A 393 -27.14 -19.66 -9.01
C GLN A 393 -25.80 -20.12 -9.58
N GLN A 394 -24.75 -20.20 -8.76
CA GLN A 394 -23.43 -20.64 -9.19
C GLN A 394 -23.46 -22.12 -9.61
N ALA A 395 -24.16 -22.99 -8.86
CA ALA A 395 -24.35 -24.39 -9.23
C ALA A 395 -25.18 -24.56 -10.51
N ALA A 396 -26.15 -23.66 -10.76
CA ALA A 396 -26.90 -23.64 -12.02
C ALA A 396 -26.02 -23.21 -13.22
N ILE A 397 -25.14 -22.22 -13.02
CA ILE A 397 -24.15 -21.80 -14.02
C ILE A 397 -23.16 -22.93 -14.32
N GLU A 398 -22.61 -23.58 -13.28
CA GLU A 398 -21.67 -24.69 -13.40
C GLU A 398 -22.27 -25.82 -14.24
N LYS A 399 -23.49 -26.26 -13.92
CA LYS A 399 -24.22 -27.26 -14.70
C LYS A 399 -24.41 -26.85 -16.18
N LEU A 400 -24.78 -25.59 -16.45
CA LEU A 400 -24.92 -25.08 -17.81
C LEU A 400 -23.57 -25.02 -18.57
N THR A 401 -22.46 -24.79 -17.87
CA THR A 401 -21.13 -24.86 -18.48
C THR A 401 -20.67 -26.30 -18.76
N GLU A 402 -21.04 -27.27 -17.91
CA GLU A 402 -20.84 -28.70 -18.20
C GLU A 402 -21.65 -29.16 -19.42
N GLU A 403 -22.93 -28.74 -19.51
CA GLU A 403 -23.84 -29.06 -20.61
C GLU A 403 -23.35 -28.43 -21.93
N LYS A 404 -22.90 -27.17 -21.90
CA LYS A 404 -22.24 -26.52 -23.05
C LYS A 404 -20.96 -27.25 -23.46
N ALA A 405 -20.09 -27.62 -22.52
CA ALA A 405 -18.86 -28.36 -22.82
C ALA A 405 -19.12 -29.78 -23.34
N ALA A 406 -20.24 -30.41 -22.96
CA ALA A 406 -20.68 -31.69 -23.52
C ALA A 406 -21.16 -31.53 -24.98
N LEU A 407 -21.94 -30.48 -25.27
CA LEU A 407 -22.38 -30.16 -26.64
C LEU A 407 -21.20 -29.79 -27.55
N GLU A 408 -20.24 -28.99 -27.07
CA GLU A 408 -19.03 -28.64 -27.84
C GLU A 408 -18.20 -29.88 -28.20
N ARG A 409 -18.09 -30.86 -27.30
CA ARG A 409 -17.47 -32.17 -27.61
C ARG A 409 -18.26 -32.97 -28.64
N GLN A 410 -19.59 -32.97 -28.59
CA GLN A 410 -20.43 -33.66 -29.57
C GLN A 410 -20.35 -33.03 -30.96
N VAL A 411 -20.30 -31.69 -31.05
CA VAL A 411 -20.07 -30.96 -32.31
C VAL A 411 -18.70 -31.34 -32.87
N PHE A 412 -17.64 -31.25 -32.08
CA PHE A 412 -16.29 -31.63 -32.52
C PHE A 412 -16.20 -33.11 -32.96
N GLU A 413 -16.85 -34.03 -32.23
CA GLU A 413 -16.88 -35.46 -32.61
C GLU A 413 -17.70 -35.72 -33.88
N LEU A 414 -18.68 -34.86 -34.21
CA LEU A 414 -19.42 -34.91 -35.47
C LEU A 414 -18.61 -34.31 -36.63
N GLU A 415 -17.97 -33.15 -36.43
CA GLU A 415 -17.10 -32.51 -37.41
C GLU A 415 -15.96 -33.44 -37.85
N VAL A 416 -15.25 -34.03 -36.88
CA VAL A 416 -14.19 -35.02 -37.13
C VAL A 416 -14.72 -36.25 -37.89
N LYS A 417 -15.94 -36.71 -37.63
CA LYS A 417 -16.55 -37.82 -38.39
C LYS A 417 -16.86 -37.42 -39.83
N THR A 418 -17.41 -36.23 -40.06
CA THR A 418 -17.67 -35.72 -41.42
C THR A 418 -16.37 -35.53 -42.22
N GLU A 419 -15.30 -35.00 -41.61
CA GLU A 419 -14.00 -34.91 -42.29
C GLU A 419 -13.43 -36.29 -42.65
N HIS A 420 -13.46 -37.27 -41.73
CA HIS A 420 -12.92 -38.60 -42.01
C HIS A 420 -13.75 -39.35 -43.08
N GLN A 421 -15.07 -39.18 -43.10
CA GLN A 421 -15.94 -39.78 -44.12
C GLN A 421 -15.74 -39.16 -45.52
N SER A 422 -15.29 -37.91 -45.63
CA SER A 422 -14.98 -37.28 -46.93
C SER A 422 -13.81 -37.90 -47.69
N SER A 423 -13.01 -38.76 -47.03
CA SER A 423 -11.73 -39.26 -47.55
C SER A 423 -11.75 -40.66 -48.18
N THR A 424 -12.83 -41.45 -48.00
CA THR A 424 -12.89 -42.83 -48.50
C THR A 424 -14.26 -43.26 -49.02
N ASN A 425 -14.25 -43.82 -50.24
CA ASN A 425 -15.33 -44.44 -51.01
C ASN A 425 -16.20 -43.49 -51.86
N SER A 426 -16.37 -43.91 -53.11
CA SER A 426 -17.19 -43.25 -54.14
C SER A 426 -18.61 -43.82 -54.21
N ASP A 427 -19.47 -43.11 -54.93
CA ASP A 427 -20.69 -43.63 -55.57
C ASP A 427 -21.77 -44.23 -54.66
N SER A 428 -22.42 -43.36 -53.87
CA SER A 428 -23.70 -43.63 -53.21
C SER A 428 -24.63 -42.42 -53.31
N ASP A 429 -25.66 -42.52 -54.17
CA ASP A 429 -26.63 -41.45 -54.45
C ASP A 429 -27.72 -41.33 -53.35
N ASP A 430 -27.58 -42.09 -52.26
CA ASP A 430 -28.44 -42.07 -51.08
C ASP A 430 -27.89 -41.20 -49.94
N ASP A 431 -26.56 -41.01 -49.84
CA ASP A 431 -25.97 -40.19 -48.77
C ASP A 431 -26.32 -38.70 -48.94
N MET A 432 -26.40 -38.20 -50.18
CA MET A 432 -26.94 -36.85 -50.45
C MET A 432 -28.40 -36.70 -50.00
N LYS A 433 -29.22 -37.77 -49.97
CA LYS A 433 -30.60 -37.69 -49.45
C LYS A 433 -30.61 -37.63 -47.93
N ILE A 434 -29.72 -38.35 -47.27
CA ILE A 434 -29.56 -38.32 -45.81
C ILE A 434 -29.13 -36.92 -45.37
N ASP A 435 -28.10 -36.34 -46.01
CA ASP A 435 -27.65 -34.98 -45.70
C ASP A 435 -28.68 -33.91 -46.09
N PHE A 436 -29.40 -34.05 -47.21
CA PHE A 436 -30.47 -33.09 -47.55
C PHE A 436 -31.64 -33.15 -46.56
N MET A 437 -32.01 -34.34 -46.08
CA MET A 437 -33.03 -34.49 -45.04
C MET A 437 -32.56 -33.94 -43.69
N LYS A 438 -31.30 -34.18 -43.31
CA LYS A 438 -30.70 -33.69 -42.06
C LYS A 438 -30.48 -32.17 -42.07
N TYR A 439 -30.06 -31.62 -43.21
CA TYR A 439 -30.01 -30.17 -43.44
C TYR A 439 -31.41 -29.56 -43.38
N ARG A 440 -32.43 -30.25 -43.91
CA ARG A 440 -33.82 -29.81 -43.83
C ARG A 440 -34.33 -29.78 -42.38
N THR A 441 -34.14 -30.83 -41.59
CA THR A 441 -34.56 -30.82 -40.18
C THR A 441 -33.80 -29.76 -39.38
N LEU A 442 -32.48 -29.62 -39.56
CA LEU A 442 -31.69 -28.56 -38.91
C LEU A 442 -32.12 -27.15 -39.36
N ARG A 443 -32.64 -26.97 -40.58
CA ARG A 443 -33.19 -25.70 -41.07
C ARG A 443 -34.58 -25.42 -40.51
N GLU A 444 -35.41 -26.44 -40.33
CA GLU A 444 -36.73 -26.34 -39.71
C GLU A 444 -36.58 -26.07 -38.19
N GLU A 445 -35.69 -26.77 -37.49
CA GLU A 445 -35.27 -26.51 -36.10
C GLU A 445 -34.67 -25.11 -35.94
N LYS A 446 -33.77 -24.67 -36.83
CA LYS A 446 -33.25 -23.30 -36.80
C LYS A 446 -34.36 -22.26 -36.98
N GLY A 447 -35.31 -22.49 -37.89
CA GLY A 447 -36.46 -21.60 -38.07
C GLY A 447 -37.37 -21.54 -36.83
N GLN A 448 -37.48 -22.65 -36.10
CA GLN A 448 -38.21 -22.76 -34.85
C GLN A 448 -37.50 -22.02 -33.70
N VAL A 449 -36.17 -22.17 -33.58
CA VAL A 449 -35.34 -21.38 -32.64
C VAL A 449 -35.35 -19.89 -32.99
N GLU A 450 -35.31 -19.50 -34.27
CA GLU A 450 -35.44 -18.10 -34.68
C GLU A 450 -36.84 -17.53 -34.35
N LEU A 451 -37.89 -18.35 -34.35
CA LEU A 451 -39.23 -17.98 -33.86
C LEU A 451 -39.24 -17.80 -32.34
N GLU A 452 -38.71 -18.76 -31.57
CA GLU A 452 -38.61 -18.67 -30.11
C GLU A 452 -37.76 -17.48 -29.67
N LEU A 453 -36.66 -17.19 -30.35
CA LEU A 453 -35.81 -16.02 -30.08
C LEU A 453 -36.53 -14.71 -30.43
N LYS A 454 -37.42 -14.72 -31.44
CA LYS A 454 -38.28 -13.57 -31.79
C LYS A 454 -39.38 -13.36 -30.76
N GLU A 455 -39.97 -14.42 -30.19
CA GLU A 455 -40.93 -14.36 -29.08
C GLU A 455 -40.27 -13.96 -27.75
N LEU A 456 -39.07 -14.46 -27.46
CA LEU A 456 -38.24 -13.98 -26.33
C LEU A 456 -37.90 -12.50 -26.50
N LYS A 457 -37.64 -12.04 -27.72
CA LYS A 457 -37.35 -10.62 -28.00
C LYS A 457 -38.59 -9.74 -27.87
N THR A 458 -39.77 -10.18 -28.33
CA THR A 458 -41.03 -9.41 -28.15
C THR A 458 -41.47 -9.38 -26.69
N THR A 459 -41.37 -10.49 -25.95
CA THR A 459 -41.65 -10.53 -24.51
C THR A 459 -40.64 -9.71 -23.70
N MET A 460 -39.35 -9.69 -24.07
CA MET A 460 -38.37 -8.79 -23.47
C MET A 460 -38.71 -7.32 -23.73
N THR A 461 -39.11 -6.93 -24.95
CA THR A 461 -39.58 -5.55 -25.21
C THR A 461 -40.88 -5.22 -24.48
N ALA A 462 -41.80 -6.17 -24.30
CA ALA A 462 -43.03 -5.96 -23.54
C ALA A 462 -42.76 -5.78 -22.03
N LEU A 463 -41.83 -6.57 -21.46
CA LEU A 463 -41.36 -6.40 -20.09
C LEU A 463 -40.60 -5.08 -19.89
N GLN A 464 -39.84 -4.63 -20.89
CA GLN A 464 -39.15 -3.34 -20.86
C GLN A 464 -40.13 -2.17 -20.97
N GLN A 465 -41.17 -2.26 -21.81
CA GLN A 465 -42.28 -1.31 -21.82
C GLN A 465 -43.03 -1.28 -20.48
N GLN A 466 -43.32 -2.43 -19.86
CA GLN A 466 -43.92 -2.48 -18.51
C GLN A 466 -43.01 -1.92 -17.41
N LEU A 467 -41.68 -1.90 -17.62
CA LEU A 467 -40.72 -1.27 -16.71
C LEU A 467 -40.72 0.25 -16.88
N GLU A 468 -40.74 0.75 -18.12
CA GLU A 468 -40.82 2.18 -18.45
C GLU A 468 -42.17 2.80 -18.06
N GLU A 469 -43.27 2.08 -18.27
CA GLU A 469 -44.63 2.52 -17.90
C GLU A 469 -44.80 2.63 -16.38
N LYS A 470 -44.22 1.68 -15.61
CA LYS A 470 -44.13 1.76 -14.15
C LYS A 470 -43.22 2.89 -13.64
N GLN A 471 -42.39 3.48 -14.50
CA GLN A 471 -41.57 4.65 -14.17
C GLN A 471 -42.19 5.99 -14.63
N ARG A 472 -43.39 5.98 -15.25
CA ARG A 472 -44.00 7.17 -15.87
C ARG A 472 -45.36 7.62 -15.34
N VAL A 473 -45.86 7.06 -14.23
CA VAL A 473 -47.07 7.56 -13.56
C VAL A 473 -46.70 8.64 -12.53
N GLY A 474 -46.60 9.91 -12.96
CA GLY A 474 -46.10 10.98 -12.09
C GLY A 474 -46.27 12.46 -12.50
N ALA A 475 -47.08 12.81 -13.52
CA ALA A 475 -47.33 14.21 -13.89
C ALA A 475 -48.73 14.47 -14.54
N HIS A 476 -49.16 15.73 -14.53
CA HIS A 476 -50.42 16.32 -15.05
C HIS A 476 -50.55 16.30 -16.60
N ILE A 477 -51.70 16.14 -17.28
CA ILE A 477 -53.06 16.78 -17.32
C ILE A 477 -53.20 17.87 -18.43
N LYS A 478 -54.32 17.84 -19.19
CA LYS A 478 -54.79 18.73 -20.32
C LYS A 478 -54.09 18.51 -21.69
N GLU A 479 -54.66 18.80 -22.88
CA GLU A 479 -55.86 19.57 -23.31
C GLU A 479 -56.46 19.08 -24.69
N GLU A 480 -57.80 19.10 -24.83
CA GLU A 480 -58.76 19.54 -25.92
C GLU A 480 -58.59 19.37 -27.50
N GLY A 481 -59.70 18.96 -28.19
CA GLY A 481 -60.09 19.18 -29.65
C GLY A 481 -59.66 18.15 -30.75
N SER A 482 -60.26 17.93 -31.96
CA SER A 482 -61.61 18.21 -32.62
C SER A 482 -61.73 17.67 -34.11
N ASP A 483 -62.92 17.17 -34.59
CA ASP A 483 -63.52 17.05 -36.01
C ASP A 483 -62.95 16.04 -37.11
N ALA A 484 -63.52 15.57 -38.28
CA ALA A 484 -64.84 15.51 -39.05
C ALA A 484 -64.86 14.46 -40.29
N GLU A 485 -65.96 14.32 -41.12
CA GLU A 485 -66.36 13.21 -42.11
C GLU A 485 -66.92 13.69 -43.55
N ASP A 486 -67.46 13.00 -44.63
CA ASP A 486 -67.73 11.60 -45.22
C ASP A 486 -68.22 11.57 -46.78
N ASP A 487 -68.64 10.40 -47.40
CA ASP A 487 -69.49 10.09 -48.67
C ASP A 487 -68.89 10.13 -50.18
N LYS A 488 -69.37 9.58 -51.38
CA LYS A 488 -70.50 8.67 -51.92
C LYS A 488 -70.36 7.92 -53.35
N GLU A 489 -71.44 7.68 -54.18
CA GLU A 489 -71.74 6.61 -55.27
C GLU A 489 -72.52 7.11 -56.60
N ASP A 490 -72.99 6.42 -57.72
CA ASP A 490 -72.68 5.27 -58.70
C ASP A 490 -73.72 5.12 -59.96
N GLU A 491 -73.66 4.12 -60.91
CA GLU A 491 -74.62 3.56 -62.00
C GLU A 491 -74.71 4.10 -63.53
N LYS A 492 -75.34 3.54 -64.66
CA LYS A 492 -75.49 2.21 -65.46
C LYS A 492 -76.37 2.23 -66.84
N GLU A 493 -76.48 1.11 -67.66
CA GLU A 493 -77.45 0.61 -68.79
C GLU A 493 -77.54 1.23 -70.29
N ASP A 494 -78.10 0.73 -71.48
CA ASP A 494 -78.58 -0.55 -72.22
C ASP A 494 -78.95 -0.40 -73.81
N GLU A 495 -79.47 -1.40 -74.63
CA GLU A 495 -79.67 -1.50 -76.19
C GLU A 495 -81.14 -1.91 -76.80
N GLU A 496 -81.62 -2.38 -78.03
CA GLU A 496 -81.31 -3.10 -79.38
C GLU A 496 -82.52 -3.07 -80.52
N GLU A 497 -82.46 -3.50 -81.86
CA GLU A 497 -83.58 -3.42 -82.97
C GLU A 497 -83.57 -4.34 -84.35
N GLU A 498 -84.55 -4.32 -85.35
CA GLU A 498 -84.82 -5.20 -86.63
C GLU A 498 -85.30 -4.49 -88.02
N GLN A 499 -85.90 -4.95 -89.22
CA GLN A 499 -86.62 -6.13 -89.93
C GLN A 499 -86.81 -6.08 -91.57
N GLU A 500 -87.75 -6.79 -92.33
CA GLU A 500 -87.85 -7.16 -93.87
C GLU A 500 -89.32 -7.14 -94.60
N GLU A 501 -89.84 -7.48 -95.87
CA GLU A 501 -89.56 -7.87 -97.37
C GLU A 501 -90.87 -8.04 -98.37
N GLU A 502 -90.91 -8.02 -99.78
CA GLU A 502 -92.12 -8.30 -100.77
C GLU A 502 -91.99 -8.35 -102.41
N ASP A 503 -92.92 -8.96 -103.30
CA ASP A 503 -92.92 -9.02 -104.88
C ASP A 503 -94.22 -9.55 -105.77
N ASP A 504 -94.25 -9.60 -107.17
CA ASP A 504 -95.09 -10.35 -108.29
C ASP A 504 -96.18 -9.60 -109.27
N ASN A 505 -96.83 -9.92 -110.49
CA ASN A 505 -97.02 -10.95 -111.64
C ASN A 505 -97.79 -10.46 -113.04
N GLU A 506 -98.07 -11.33 -114.09
CA GLU A 506 -99.06 -11.40 -115.32
C GLU A 506 -99.00 -10.56 -116.70
N ALA A 507 -99.67 -10.77 -117.93
CA ALA A 507 -100.26 -11.88 -118.83
C ALA A 507 -100.88 -11.50 -120.31
N GLU A 508 -101.15 -12.48 -121.26
CA GLU A 508 -102.11 -12.65 -122.48
C GLU A 508 -101.95 -12.35 -124.07
N GLU A 509 -103.04 -12.24 -124.93
CA GLU A 509 -103.28 -12.61 -126.44
C GLU A 509 -104.15 -11.55 -127.31
N VAL A 510 -104.62 -11.51 -128.63
CA VAL A 510 -104.48 -12.10 -130.06
C VAL A 510 -105.64 -11.60 -131.10
N LYS A 511 -106.13 -11.95 -132.37
CA LYS A 511 -106.17 -12.84 -133.68
C LYS A 511 -106.97 -12.02 -134.84
N GLN A 512 -107.41 -12.25 -136.15
CA GLN A 512 -107.28 -13.01 -137.49
C GLN A 512 -108.41 -12.52 -138.56
N THR A 513 -108.64 -12.70 -139.92
CA THR A 513 -108.00 -13.14 -141.25
C THR A 513 -108.57 -12.58 -142.70
N PRO A 514 -109.29 -13.23 -143.71
CA PRO A 514 -109.09 -13.06 -145.23
C PRO A 514 -110.27 -13.01 -146.35
N GLU A 515 -109.95 -12.90 -147.71
CA GLU A 515 -110.71 -13.16 -149.06
C GLU A 515 -111.73 -12.10 -149.72
N SER A 516 -112.25 -12.06 -151.01
CA SER A 516 -111.94 -12.36 -152.49
C SER A 516 -113.12 -11.91 -153.51
N LYS A 517 -113.35 -12.05 -154.88
CA LYS A 517 -112.80 -12.61 -156.21
C LYS A 517 -113.68 -12.33 -157.55
N HIS A 518 -113.13 -12.36 -158.82
CA HIS A 518 -113.69 -12.60 -160.26
C HIS A 518 -114.70 -11.64 -161.05
N SER A 519 -115.08 -11.65 -162.39
CA SER A 519 -114.56 -11.98 -163.81
C SER A 519 -115.57 -11.64 -165.04
N GLU A 520 -115.23 -11.60 -166.38
CA GLU A 520 -116.13 -11.22 -167.58
C GLU A 520 -115.86 -11.89 -169.03
N ALA A 521 -116.66 -11.68 -170.14
CA ALA A 521 -116.76 -12.49 -171.44
C ALA A 521 -117.30 -11.79 -172.77
N SER A 522 -117.47 -12.44 -173.99
CA SER A 522 -118.42 -12.11 -175.16
C SER A 522 -118.32 -13.00 -176.50
N SER A 523 -119.11 -12.73 -177.59
CA SER A 523 -119.34 -13.45 -178.94
C SER A 523 -120.13 -12.58 -180.00
N ALA A 524 -120.53 -12.79 -181.31
CA ALA A 524 -120.39 -13.62 -182.59
C ALA A 524 -121.30 -12.95 -183.72
N ASP A 525 -121.66 -13.32 -185.01
CA ASP A 525 -121.47 -14.36 -186.10
C ASP A 525 -122.06 -13.88 -187.52
N GLU A 526 -122.08 -14.64 -188.66
CA GLU A 526 -122.57 -14.20 -190.06
C GLU A 526 -123.30 -15.26 -191.02
N PHE A 527 -124.11 -14.84 -192.05
CA PHE A 527 -124.79 -15.56 -193.24
C PHE A 527 -126.23 -16.23 -193.09
N VAL A 528 -127.07 -16.69 -194.09
CA VAL A 528 -127.61 -16.33 -195.48
C VAL A 528 -128.36 -17.58 -196.14
N ASP A 529 -129.32 -17.68 -197.13
CA ASP A 529 -130.40 -16.90 -197.88
C ASP A 529 -131.33 -17.89 -198.76
N ALA A 530 -132.34 -17.46 -199.58
CA ALA A 530 -133.37 -18.33 -200.30
C ALA A 530 -133.88 -17.94 -201.77
N HIS A 531 -135.04 -18.46 -202.29
CA HIS A 531 -135.37 -18.60 -203.76
C HIS A 531 -136.86 -18.35 -204.25
N ASP A 532 -137.08 -18.19 -205.59
CA ASP A 532 -138.35 -18.23 -206.43
C ASP A 532 -139.42 -17.08 -206.34
N ALA A 533 -140.38 -16.83 -207.29
CA ALA A 533 -140.57 -17.02 -208.76
C ALA A 533 -141.90 -16.34 -209.29
N GLN A 534 -142.14 -16.18 -210.62
CA GLN A 534 -143.42 -15.61 -211.20
C GLN A 534 -143.72 -15.90 -212.70
N LEU A 535 -145.01 -15.71 -213.11
CA LEU A 535 -145.53 -15.15 -214.41
C LEU A 535 -146.13 -16.10 -215.50
N MET A 536 -147.48 -16.11 -215.65
CA MET A 536 -148.23 -15.68 -216.88
C MET A 536 -149.74 -16.03 -216.87
N SER A 537 -150.55 -15.21 -217.57
CA SER A 537 -152.04 -15.32 -217.72
C SER A 537 -152.84 -15.17 -216.40
N GLU A 538 -154.14 -14.84 -216.35
CA GLU A 538 -155.21 -14.75 -217.38
C GLU A 538 -155.85 -13.34 -217.43
N LEU A 539 -155.13 -12.38 -218.01
CA LEU A 539 -155.28 -10.94 -217.78
C LEU A 539 -156.42 -10.23 -218.58
N HIS A 540 -157.60 -10.84 -218.78
CA HIS A 540 -158.55 -10.35 -219.82
C HIS A 540 -159.98 -9.93 -219.40
N GLU A 541 -160.63 -10.47 -218.35
CA GLU A 541 -162.09 -10.24 -218.17
C GLU A 541 -162.53 -9.08 -217.26
N LEU A 542 -161.90 -8.82 -216.10
CA LEU A 542 -162.41 -7.83 -215.11
C LEU A 542 -162.25 -6.34 -215.48
N ARG A 543 -162.00 -6.06 -216.78
CA ARG A 543 -161.61 -4.77 -217.35
C ARG A 543 -162.58 -3.62 -217.07
N HIS A 544 -163.88 -3.89 -216.95
CA HIS A 544 -164.93 -2.87 -216.79
C HIS A 544 -165.33 -2.59 -215.32
N SER A 545 -164.95 -3.46 -214.38
CA SER A 545 -165.12 -3.19 -212.94
C SER A 545 -164.02 -2.26 -212.40
N LEU A 546 -162.86 -2.26 -213.07
CA LEU A 546 -161.66 -1.53 -212.66
C LEU A 546 -161.87 -0.01 -212.55
N GLU A 547 -162.66 0.59 -213.44
CA GLU A 547 -162.86 2.04 -213.54
C GLU A 547 -163.54 2.63 -212.29
N SER A 548 -164.54 1.92 -211.74
CA SER A 548 -165.17 2.29 -210.45
C SER A 548 -164.20 2.14 -209.28
N MET A 549 -163.46 1.03 -209.25
CA MET A 549 -162.43 0.76 -208.25
C MET A 549 -161.26 1.76 -208.32
N GLN A 550 -160.99 2.40 -209.46
CA GLN A 550 -159.91 3.38 -209.62
C GLN A 550 -160.18 4.68 -208.85
N SER A 551 -161.39 5.26 -208.94
CA SER A 551 -161.70 6.49 -208.19
C SER A 551 -161.64 6.30 -206.68
N ALA A 552 -162.00 5.12 -206.17
CA ALA A 552 -161.83 4.77 -204.75
C ALA A 552 -160.36 4.50 -204.41
N ARG A 553 -159.63 3.77 -205.27
CA ARG A 553 -158.19 3.52 -205.13
C ARG A 553 -157.40 4.81 -205.02
N ASP A 554 -157.71 5.84 -205.81
CA ASP A 554 -156.92 7.07 -205.81
C ASP A 554 -157.11 7.89 -204.51
N GLN A 555 -158.27 7.80 -203.86
CA GLN A 555 -158.45 8.33 -202.49
C GLN A 555 -157.69 7.50 -201.44
N TYR A 556 -157.76 6.16 -201.51
CA TYR A 556 -156.96 5.30 -200.63
C TYR A 556 -155.45 5.47 -200.87
N LYS A 557 -155.03 5.79 -202.09
CA LYS A 557 -153.64 6.04 -202.46
C LYS A 557 -153.11 7.31 -201.79
N ALA A 558 -153.87 8.42 -201.81
CA ALA A 558 -153.50 9.62 -201.06
C ALA A 558 -153.38 9.38 -199.55
N SER A 559 -154.18 8.46 -198.98
CA SER A 559 -154.04 8.01 -197.59
C SER A 559 -152.77 7.16 -197.38
N MET A 560 -152.46 6.28 -198.33
CA MET A 560 -151.30 5.39 -198.30
C MET A 560 -149.98 6.17 -198.46
N ASP A 561 -149.93 7.15 -199.36
CA ASP A 561 -148.80 8.07 -199.55
C ASP A 561 -148.51 8.86 -198.26
N SER A 562 -149.57 9.30 -197.54
CA SER A 562 -149.45 9.96 -196.21
C SER A 562 -148.88 9.03 -195.13
N LEU A 563 -149.28 7.75 -195.13
CA LEU A 563 -148.72 6.73 -194.23
C LEU A 563 -147.26 6.38 -194.55
N THR A 564 -146.87 6.42 -195.83
CA THR A 564 -145.46 6.23 -196.24
C THR A 564 -144.55 7.29 -195.64
N ILE A 565 -144.92 8.58 -195.77
CA ILE A 565 -144.19 9.71 -195.16
C ILE A 565 -144.07 9.56 -193.63
N MET A 566 -145.08 8.96 -192.97
CA MET A 566 -145.05 8.71 -191.53
C MET A 566 -144.06 7.60 -191.14
N ASN A 567 -143.93 6.54 -191.96
CA ASN A 567 -142.96 5.47 -191.74
C ASN A 567 -141.51 5.90 -192.02
N GLU A 568 -141.27 6.76 -193.02
CA GLU A 568 -139.96 7.39 -193.27
C GLU A 568 -139.51 8.20 -192.05
N LYS A 569 -140.44 8.91 -191.40
CA LYS A 569 -140.13 9.69 -190.20
C LYS A 569 -139.82 8.83 -188.96
N LEU A 570 -140.42 7.64 -188.84
CA LEU A 570 -140.13 6.69 -187.76
C LEU A 570 -138.78 5.99 -187.95
N THR A 571 -138.40 5.65 -189.19
CA THR A 571 -137.09 5.04 -189.47
C THR A 571 -135.94 6.00 -189.18
N GLU A 572 -136.09 7.29 -189.44
CA GLU A 572 -135.09 8.30 -189.09
C GLU A 572 -134.91 8.45 -187.56
N GLN A 573 -135.98 8.32 -186.77
CA GLN A 573 -135.89 8.34 -185.30
C GLN A 573 -135.20 7.10 -184.71
N VAL A 574 -135.34 5.94 -185.36
CA VAL A 574 -134.62 4.71 -184.96
C VAL A 574 -133.11 4.87 -185.26
N ARG A 575 -132.75 5.55 -186.35
CA ARG A 575 -131.35 5.88 -186.67
C ARG A 575 -130.71 6.78 -185.62
N GLU A 576 -131.39 7.87 -185.23
CA GLU A 576 -130.92 8.83 -184.23
C GLU A 576 -130.73 8.24 -182.80
N LEU A 577 -131.30 7.06 -182.53
CA LEU A 577 -131.09 6.32 -181.28
C LEU A 577 -129.90 5.36 -181.36
N MET A 578 -129.63 4.74 -182.52
CA MET A 578 -128.46 3.86 -182.68
C MET A 578 -127.15 4.66 -182.64
N ASP A 579 -127.10 5.82 -183.29
CA ASP A 579 -125.92 6.71 -183.26
C ASP A 579 -125.51 7.05 -181.81
N LYS A 580 -126.48 7.34 -180.93
CA LYS A 580 -126.25 7.67 -179.51
C LYS A 580 -125.85 6.48 -178.63
N VAL A 581 -126.16 5.24 -179.03
CA VAL A 581 -125.66 4.04 -178.34
C VAL A 581 -124.18 3.86 -178.65
N GLY A 582 -123.77 4.04 -179.91
CA GLY A 582 -122.37 3.96 -180.33
C GLY A 582 -121.47 4.94 -179.58
N ASP A 583 -121.89 6.21 -179.44
CA ASP A 583 -121.14 7.21 -178.66
C ASP A 583 -120.88 6.75 -177.21
N LEU A 584 -121.92 6.25 -176.51
CA LEU A 584 -121.82 5.79 -175.12
C LEU A 584 -120.96 4.54 -174.94
N GLU A 585 -120.91 3.64 -175.94
CA GLU A 585 -120.03 2.47 -175.92
C GLU A 585 -118.55 2.88 -176.01
N THR A 586 -118.21 3.94 -176.77
CA THR A 586 -116.84 4.43 -176.86
C THR A 586 -116.34 5.08 -175.57
N GLU A 587 -117.19 5.85 -174.87
CA GLU A 587 -116.81 6.46 -173.59
C GLU A 587 -116.54 5.40 -172.50
N ASN A 588 -117.34 4.33 -172.48
CA ASN A 588 -117.20 3.23 -171.53
C ASN A 588 -115.87 2.45 -171.74
N ALA A 589 -115.43 2.30 -173.01
CA ALA A 589 -114.16 1.67 -173.35
C ALA A 589 -112.95 2.48 -172.83
N ASP A 590 -112.96 3.81 -172.94
CA ASP A 590 -111.88 4.66 -172.43
C ASP A 590 -111.88 4.79 -170.89
N GLN A 591 -113.03 4.65 -170.23
CA GLN A 591 -113.08 4.52 -168.77
C GLN A 591 -112.44 3.20 -168.28
N LYS A 592 -112.72 2.05 -168.93
CA LYS A 592 -112.07 0.77 -168.60
C LYS A 592 -110.54 0.82 -168.74
N ARG A 593 -109.99 1.60 -169.69
CA ARG A 593 -108.52 1.81 -169.83
C ARG A 593 -107.91 2.52 -168.62
N ARG A 594 -108.47 3.67 -168.21
CA ARG A 594 -107.92 4.50 -167.12
C ARG A 594 -107.81 3.74 -165.79
N LEU A 595 -108.76 2.84 -165.50
CA LEU A 595 -108.73 2.00 -164.31
C LEU A 595 -107.59 0.97 -164.34
N HIS A 596 -107.27 0.41 -165.52
CA HIS A 596 -106.16 -0.52 -165.67
C HIS A 596 -104.79 0.17 -165.44
N ASP A 597 -104.61 1.39 -165.96
CA ASP A 597 -103.39 2.17 -165.75
C ASP A 597 -103.20 2.53 -164.27
N GLN A 598 -104.29 2.87 -163.56
CA GLN A 598 -104.25 3.14 -162.11
C GLN A 598 -103.85 1.91 -161.28
N GLN A 599 -104.41 0.73 -161.57
CA GLN A 599 -104.03 -0.51 -160.88
C GLN A 599 -102.54 -0.83 -161.07
N ALA A 600 -102.04 -0.72 -162.29
CA ALA A 600 -100.64 -0.98 -162.64
C ALA A 600 -99.64 0.02 -162.02
N GLN A 601 -100.11 1.10 -161.39
CA GLN A 601 -99.30 2.02 -160.61
C GLN A 601 -99.37 1.72 -159.10
N ILE A 602 -100.53 1.30 -158.58
CA ILE A 602 -100.68 0.79 -157.19
C ILE A 602 -99.71 -0.38 -156.94
N ASP A 603 -99.63 -1.32 -157.89
CA ASP A 603 -98.79 -2.51 -157.75
C ASP A 603 -97.27 -2.21 -157.75
N ARG A 604 -96.83 -1.05 -158.28
CA ARG A 604 -95.42 -0.61 -158.22
C ARG A 604 -95.11 0.02 -156.86
N ASN A 605 -95.92 0.99 -156.46
CA ASN A 605 -95.80 1.68 -155.16
C ASN A 605 -95.79 0.68 -153.99
N LYS A 606 -96.46 -0.46 -154.14
CA LYS A 606 -96.48 -1.52 -153.14
C LYS A 606 -95.13 -2.24 -153.01
N ASN A 607 -94.51 -2.63 -154.12
CA ASN A 607 -93.19 -3.27 -154.10
C ASN A 607 -92.11 -2.32 -153.54
N GLU A 608 -92.18 -1.03 -153.89
CA GLU A 608 -91.29 0.01 -153.34
C GLU A 608 -91.43 0.11 -151.80
N PHE A 609 -92.66 0.00 -151.27
CA PHE A 609 -92.94 -0.04 -149.83
C PHE A 609 -92.40 -1.32 -149.14
N ASP A 610 -92.52 -2.48 -149.80
CA ASP A 610 -92.03 -3.75 -149.27
C ASP A 610 -90.47 -3.77 -149.25
N GLU A 611 -89.81 -3.16 -150.25
CA GLU A 611 -88.34 -2.99 -150.27
C GLU A 611 -87.84 -2.01 -149.20
N GLU A 612 -88.48 -0.84 -149.01
CA GLU A 612 -88.15 0.10 -147.92
C GLU A 612 -88.34 -0.54 -146.54
N ALA A 613 -89.36 -1.39 -146.36
CA ALA A 613 -89.61 -2.09 -145.10
C ALA A 613 -88.48 -3.07 -144.74
N GLU A 614 -87.97 -3.85 -145.70
CA GLU A 614 -86.82 -4.73 -145.45
C GLU A 614 -85.53 -3.95 -145.13
N GLU A 615 -85.29 -2.79 -145.75
CA GLU A 615 -84.12 -1.96 -145.44
C GLU A 615 -84.22 -1.33 -144.04
N LEU A 616 -85.42 -0.90 -143.62
CA LEU A 616 -85.68 -0.45 -142.25
C LEU A 616 -85.46 -1.56 -141.21
N GLU A 617 -85.85 -2.80 -141.51
CA GLU A 617 -85.64 -3.95 -140.60
C GLU A 617 -84.16 -4.34 -140.52
N ARG A 618 -83.42 -4.34 -141.64
CA ARG A 618 -81.95 -4.51 -141.67
C ARG A 618 -81.25 -3.43 -140.84
N SER A 619 -81.66 -2.17 -141.00
CA SER A 619 -81.11 -1.05 -140.23
C SER A 619 -81.34 -1.22 -138.72
N ARG A 620 -82.56 -1.59 -138.31
CA ARG A 620 -82.89 -1.92 -136.91
C ARG A 620 -82.03 -3.06 -136.36
N ALA A 621 -81.81 -4.13 -137.12
CA ALA A 621 -80.95 -5.24 -136.72
C ALA A 621 -79.48 -4.80 -136.49
N THR A 622 -78.94 -3.90 -137.33
CA THR A 622 -77.60 -3.35 -137.07
C THR A 622 -77.57 -2.45 -135.84
N SER A 623 -78.63 -1.69 -135.58
CA SER A 623 -78.74 -0.84 -134.39
C SER A 623 -78.82 -1.67 -133.09
N THR A 624 -79.47 -2.83 -133.09
CA THR A 624 -79.57 -3.67 -131.88
C THR A 624 -78.28 -4.44 -131.59
N GLU A 625 -77.47 -4.81 -132.58
CA GLU A 625 -76.13 -5.35 -132.30
C GLU A 625 -75.17 -4.25 -131.83
N VAL A 626 -75.25 -3.03 -132.38
CA VAL A 626 -74.48 -1.89 -131.86
C VAL A 626 -74.91 -1.53 -130.42
N GLN A 627 -76.19 -1.67 -130.06
CA GLN A 627 -76.62 -1.58 -128.65
C GLN A 627 -75.97 -2.67 -127.81
N ARG A 628 -76.00 -3.95 -128.24
CA ARG A 628 -75.31 -5.05 -127.55
C ARG A 628 -73.80 -4.85 -127.42
N GLU A 629 -73.12 -4.26 -128.39
CA GLU A 629 -71.70 -3.95 -128.28
C GLU A 629 -71.43 -2.82 -127.27
N ASN A 630 -72.27 -1.79 -127.23
CA ASN A 630 -72.18 -0.75 -126.19
C ASN A 630 -72.49 -1.30 -124.79
N GLU A 631 -73.47 -2.19 -124.64
CA GLU A 631 -73.78 -2.89 -123.38
C GLU A 631 -72.55 -3.68 -122.88
N LYS A 632 -71.95 -4.53 -123.74
CA LYS A 632 -70.71 -5.27 -123.43
C LYS A 632 -69.55 -4.33 -123.03
N LEU A 633 -69.43 -3.16 -123.66
CA LEU A 633 -68.40 -2.16 -123.32
C LEU A 633 -68.69 -1.47 -121.98
N VAL A 634 -69.95 -1.18 -121.65
CA VAL A 634 -70.35 -0.64 -120.34
C VAL A 634 -70.14 -1.67 -119.22
N GLU A 635 -70.41 -2.95 -119.46
CA GLU A 635 -70.07 -4.03 -118.54
C GLU A 635 -68.56 -4.14 -118.30
N GLN A 636 -67.74 -4.05 -119.36
CA GLN A 636 -66.28 -4.04 -119.24
C GLN A 636 -65.77 -2.81 -118.47
N LEU A 637 -66.31 -1.62 -118.73
CA LEU A 637 -65.96 -0.41 -117.98
C LEU A 637 -66.36 -0.53 -116.49
N SER A 638 -67.56 -1.04 -116.20
CA SER A 638 -67.99 -1.36 -114.82
C SER A 638 -67.05 -2.36 -114.13
N HIS A 639 -66.60 -3.39 -114.85
CA HIS A 639 -65.60 -4.34 -114.34
C HIS A 639 -64.25 -3.67 -114.06
N PHE A 640 -63.78 -2.78 -114.93
CA PHE A 640 -62.55 -2.01 -114.68
C PHE A 640 -62.70 -1.01 -113.52
N ASP A 641 -63.83 -0.33 -113.37
CA ASP A 641 -64.07 0.56 -112.22
C ASP A 641 -64.18 -0.21 -110.90
N GLN A 642 -64.76 -1.42 -110.90
CA GLN A 642 -64.70 -2.33 -109.76
C GLN A 642 -63.26 -2.77 -109.45
N MET A 643 -62.46 -3.09 -110.46
CA MET A 643 -61.05 -3.47 -110.30
C MET A 643 -60.21 -2.30 -109.76
N VAL A 644 -60.39 -1.10 -110.30
CA VAL A 644 -59.75 0.14 -109.80
C VAL A 644 -60.21 0.46 -108.38
N SER A 645 -61.46 0.18 -108.02
CA SER A 645 -61.97 0.37 -106.66
C SER A 645 -61.39 -0.63 -105.67
N ARG A 646 -61.15 -1.89 -106.07
CA ARG A 646 -60.40 -2.88 -105.28
C ARG A 646 -58.94 -2.47 -105.12
N LEU A 647 -58.26 -2.12 -106.21
CA LEU A 647 -56.86 -1.66 -106.19
C LEU A 647 -56.66 -0.38 -105.36
N LYS A 648 -57.66 0.52 -105.29
CA LYS A 648 -57.66 1.67 -104.37
C LYS A 648 -57.74 1.21 -102.91
N LYS A 649 -58.69 0.32 -102.56
CA LYS A 649 -58.78 -0.25 -101.21
C LYS A 649 -57.50 -0.99 -100.81
N GLU A 650 -56.98 -1.86 -101.67
CA GLU A 650 -55.72 -2.58 -101.46
C GLU A 650 -54.53 -1.63 -101.27
N LYS A 651 -54.43 -0.57 -102.08
CA LYS A 651 -53.42 0.49 -101.90
C LYS A 651 -53.55 1.18 -100.54
N ASP A 652 -54.77 1.53 -100.14
CA ASP A 652 -55.00 2.31 -98.93
C ASP A 652 -54.85 1.43 -97.66
N GLU A 653 -55.20 0.14 -97.74
CA GLU A 653 -54.84 -0.89 -96.74
C GLU A 653 -53.31 -1.08 -96.64
N LEU A 654 -52.60 -1.12 -97.77
CA LEU A 654 -51.14 -1.23 -97.78
C LEU A 654 -50.46 0.02 -97.23
N LEU A 655 -51.01 1.21 -97.47
CA LEU A 655 -50.56 2.46 -96.86
C LEU A 655 -50.80 2.47 -95.35
N HIS A 656 -51.96 1.98 -94.88
CA HIS A 656 -52.23 1.83 -93.44
C HIS A 656 -51.23 0.87 -92.79
N ARG A 657 -51.02 -0.33 -93.37
CA ARG A 657 -50.05 -1.32 -92.87
C ARG A 657 -48.61 -0.79 -92.91
N LEU A 658 -48.26 0.03 -93.90
CA LEU A 658 -46.95 0.70 -93.94
C LEU A 658 -46.81 1.71 -92.81
N GLN A 659 -47.81 2.57 -92.59
CA GLN A 659 -47.82 3.56 -91.51
C GLN A 659 -47.82 2.89 -90.11
N GLU A 660 -48.50 1.76 -89.94
CA GLU A 660 -48.42 0.92 -88.74
C GLU A 660 -47.02 0.32 -88.57
N ALA A 661 -46.40 -0.18 -89.63
CA ALA A 661 -45.04 -0.72 -89.60
C ALA A 661 -43.99 0.36 -89.28
N GLU A 662 -44.09 1.56 -89.87
CA GLU A 662 -43.26 2.72 -89.53
C GLU A 662 -43.48 3.18 -88.09
N GLY A 663 -44.72 3.13 -87.60
CA GLY A 663 -45.07 3.40 -86.20
C GLY A 663 -44.48 2.39 -85.23
N MET A 664 -44.50 1.09 -85.58
CA MET A 664 -43.87 0.02 -84.80
C MET A 664 -42.33 0.12 -84.84
N GLN A 665 -41.74 0.38 -86.00
CA GLN A 665 -40.30 0.62 -86.14
C GLN A 665 -39.85 1.84 -85.32
N SER A 666 -40.65 2.90 -85.30
CA SER A 666 -40.39 4.10 -84.48
C SER A 666 -40.53 3.84 -82.97
N ARG A 667 -41.30 2.83 -82.54
CA ARG A 667 -41.33 2.38 -81.14
C ARG A 667 -40.08 1.55 -80.84
N ALA A 668 -39.86 0.48 -81.61
CA ALA A 668 -38.71 -0.40 -81.47
C ALA A 668 -37.36 0.33 -81.50
N GLN A 669 -37.22 1.42 -82.27
CA GLN A 669 -36.01 2.25 -82.23
C GLN A 669 -35.83 2.96 -80.88
N ARG A 670 -36.90 3.55 -80.30
CA ARG A 670 -36.82 4.15 -78.96
C ARG A 670 -36.53 3.09 -77.90
N ASP A 671 -37.18 1.93 -77.99
CA ASP A 671 -36.96 0.81 -77.08
C ASP A 671 -35.49 0.33 -77.13
N MET A 672 -34.86 0.34 -78.32
CA MET A 672 -33.42 0.09 -78.47
C MET A 672 -32.54 1.23 -77.94
N ASP A 673 -32.91 2.50 -78.16
CA ASP A 673 -32.15 3.66 -77.68
C ASP A 673 -32.16 3.73 -76.12
N ASP A 674 -33.31 3.44 -75.50
CA ASP A 674 -33.47 3.33 -74.04
C ASP A 674 -32.73 2.09 -73.48
N ALA A 675 -32.73 0.96 -74.21
CA ALA A 675 -31.91 -0.21 -73.88
C ALA A 675 -30.40 0.09 -73.97
N HIS A 676 -29.96 0.89 -74.95
CA HIS A 676 -28.58 1.34 -75.06
C HIS A 676 -28.19 2.34 -73.96
N SER A 677 -29.11 3.22 -73.56
CA SER A 677 -28.94 4.15 -72.43
C SER A 677 -28.75 3.39 -71.10
N THR A 678 -29.68 2.49 -70.79
CA THR A 678 -29.62 1.66 -69.56
C THR A 678 -28.42 0.70 -69.56
N MET A 679 -28.08 0.07 -70.69
CA MET A 679 -26.85 -0.74 -70.80
C MET A 679 -25.57 0.09 -70.59
N SER A 680 -25.57 1.36 -70.99
CA SER A 680 -24.43 2.27 -70.77
C SER A 680 -24.30 2.64 -69.29
N GLN A 681 -25.41 2.94 -68.61
CA GLN A 681 -25.47 3.19 -67.16
C GLN A 681 -24.99 1.96 -66.38
N LEU A 682 -25.53 0.77 -66.65
CA LEU A 682 -25.11 -0.48 -66.01
C LEU A 682 -23.62 -0.80 -66.24
N LYS A 683 -23.04 -0.40 -67.38
CA LYS A 683 -21.62 -0.55 -67.66
C LYS A 683 -20.76 0.41 -66.83
N GLU A 684 -21.21 1.65 -66.65
CA GLU A 684 -20.56 2.63 -65.77
C GLU A 684 -20.65 2.19 -64.30
N GLU A 685 -21.83 1.79 -63.83
CA GLU A 685 -22.04 1.24 -62.49
C GLU A 685 -21.16 0.01 -62.23
N ASN A 686 -21.10 -0.94 -63.16
CA ASN A 686 -20.25 -2.12 -63.04
C ASN A 686 -18.75 -1.75 -62.98
N SER A 687 -18.31 -0.75 -63.75
CA SER A 687 -16.93 -0.24 -63.63
C SER A 687 -16.66 0.43 -62.28
N GLY A 688 -17.63 1.16 -61.73
CA GLY A 688 -17.55 1.77 -60.40
C GLY A 688 -17.65 0.75 -59.26
N LEU A 689 -18.34 -0.38 -59.46
CA LEU A 689 -18.36 -1.52 -58.55
C LEU A 689 -17.05 -2.31 -58.59
N SER A 690 -16.45 -2.52 -59.76
CA SER A 690 -15.10 -3.09 -59.90
C SER A 690 -14.08 -2.26 -59.12
N GLY A 691 -14.00 -0.95 -59.36
CA GLY A 691 -13.05 -0.08 -58.65
C GLY A 691 -13.27 -0.03 -57.12
N LYS A 692 -14.51 -0.23 -56.65
CA LYS A 692 -14.80 -0.40 -55.21
C LYS A 692 -14.35 -1.77 -54.68
N LEU A 693 -14.50 -2.83 -55.47
CA LEU A 693 -14.03 -4.17 -55.12
C LEU A 693 -12.49 -4.22 -55.05
N ASP A 694 -11.81 -3.64 -56.04
CA ASP A 694 -10.35 -3.52 -56.09
C ASP A 694 -9.83 -2.75 -54.86
N ALA A 695 -10.41 -1.59 -54.56
CA ALA A 695 -10.06 -0.79 -53.38
C ALA A 695 -10.35 -1.49 -52.04
N ALA A 696 -11.40 -2.34 -51.98
CA ALA A 696 -11.71 -3.16 -50.81
C ALA A 696 -10.73 -4.35 -50.66
N GLN A 697 -10.26 -4.93 -51.77
CA GLN A 697 -9.23 -5.96 -51.76
C GLN A 697 -7.88 -5.38 -51.29
N GLU A 698 -7.44 -4.24 -51.81
CA GLU A 698 -6.24 -3.56 -51.30
C GLU A 698 -6.34 -3.22 -49.80
N ALA A 699 -7.51 -2.79 -49.34
CA ALA A 699 -7.75 -2.51 -47.92
C ALA A 699 -7.69 -3.80 -47.06
N SER A 700 -8.19 -4.92 -47.58
CA SER A 700 -8.07 -6.23 -46.93
C SER A 700 -6.62 -6.72 -46.87
N GLU A 701 -5.84 -6.51 -47.94
CA GLU A 701 -4.42 -6.88 -47.97
C GLU A 701 -3.57 -6.02 -47.03
N ARG A 702 -3.82 -4.70 -46.98
CA ARG A 702 -3.19 -3.80 -45.99
C ARG A 702 -3.54 -4.21 -44.55
N ALA A 703 -4.81 -4.51 -44.26
CA ALA A 703 -5.23 -5.00 -42.95
C ALA A 703 -4.59 -6.35 -42.56
N LYS A 704 -4.39 -7.27 -43.52
CA LYS A 704 -3.66 -8.53 -43.28
C LYS A 704 -2.19 -8.27 -42.94
N GLN A 705 -1.51 -7.41 -43.69
CA GLN A 705 -0.11 -7.04 -43.42
C GLN A 705 0.05 -6.35 -42.05
N GLU A 706 -0.90 -5.49 -41.67
CA GLU A 706 -0.96 -4.90 -40.33
C GLU A 706 -1.13 -5.97 -39.24
N ILE A 707 -2.05 -6.93 -39.41
CA ILE A 707 -2.27 -8.06 -38.50
C ILE A 707 -1.02 -8.95 -38.40
N GLU A 708 -0.37 -9.29 -39.51
CA GLU A 708 0.87 -10.08 -39.53
C GLU A 708 2.01 -9.35 -38.79
N SER A 709 2.15 -8.04 -39.01
CA SER A 709 3.14 -7.22 -38.29
C SER A 709 2.86 -7.15 -36.78
N ALA A 710 1.58 -7.00 -36.39
CA ALA A 710 1.16 -7.02 -35.00
C ALA A 710 1.42 -8.38 -34.35
N GLN A 711 1.13 -9.48 -35.05
CA GLN A 711 1.38 -10.84 -34.57
C GLN A 711 2.87 -11.09 -34.31
N LEU A 712 3.76 -10.62 -35.20
CA LEU A 712 5.21 -10.68 -34.97
C LEU A 712 5.63 -9.92 -33.70
N THR A 713 5.11 -8.69 -33.48
CA THR A 713 5.42 -7.95 -32.24
C THR A 713 4.86 -8.63 -30.98
N ILE A 714 3.70 -9.27 -31.07
CA ILE A 714 3.10 -10.05 -29.98
C ILE A 714 3.98 -11.26 -29.63
N ASP A 715 4.51 -11.96 -30.63
CA ASP A 715 5.35 -13.14 -30.41
C ASP A 715 6.78 -12.78 -29.93
N GLU A 716 7.31 -11.62 -30.33
CA GLU A 716 8.53 -11.04 -29.76
C GLU A 716 8.32 -10.64 -28.28
N LEU A 717 7.23 -9.95 -27.95
CA LEU A 717 6.87 -9.65 -26.56
C LEU A 717 6.66 -10.92 -25.72
N ARG A 718 6.04 -11.97 -26.29
CA ARG A 718 5.92 -13.30 -25.66
C ARG A 718 7.26 -14.02 -25.49
N ALA A 719 8.28 -13.69 -26.28
CA ALA A 719 9.64 -14.18 -26.06
C ALA A 719 10.31 -13.44 -24.90
N GLN A 720 10.25 -12.10 -24.90
CA GLN A 720 10.79 -11.26 -23.82
C GLN A 720 10.16 -11.58 -22.45
N VAL A 721 8.84 -11.81 -22.39
CA VAL A 721 8.15 -12.21 -21.14
C VAL A 721 8.62 -13.58 -20.64
N ARG A 722 8.94 -14.53 -21.52
CA ARG A 722 9.52 -15.83 -21.12
C ARG A 722 10.95 -15.67 -20.62
N GLU A 723 11.79 -14.93 -21.32
CA GLU A 723 13.16 -14.65 -20.89
C GLU A 723 13.21 -13.97 -19.52
N ILE A 724 12.38 -12.95 -19.29
CA ILE A 724 12.25 -12.27 -17.98
C ILE A 724 11.74 -13.23 -16.91
N SER A 725 10.86 -14.19 -17.25
CA SER A 725 10.36 -15.21 -16.31
C SER A 725 11.45 -16.22 -15.93
N GLU A 726 12.27 -16.64 -16.89
CA GLU A 726 13.43 -17.53 -16.67
C GLU A 726 14.52 -16.83 -15.82
N GLN A 727 14.81 -15.55 -16.11
CA GLN A 727 15.71 -14.72 -15.27
C GLN A 727 15.15 -14.52 -13.85
N LEU A 728 13.83 -14.33 -13.71
CA LEU A 728 13.17 -14.21 -12.41
C LEU A 728 13.22 -15.54 -11.62
N GLN A 729 13.07 -16.69 -12.29
CA GLN A 729 13.24 -17.99 -11.64
C GLN A 729 14.69 -18.20 -11.19
N SER A 730 15.67 -17.95 -12.07
CA SER A 730 17.11 -18.08 -11.75
C SER A 730 17.49 -17.24 -10.54
N THR A 731 17.05 -15.98 -10.48
CA THR A 731 17.34 -15.09 -9.35
C THR A 731 16.56 -15.45 -8.08
N GLN A 732 15.40 -16.11 -8.17
CA GLN A 732 14.73 -16.70 -7.01
C GLN A 732 15.47 -17.93 -6.47
N GLU A 733 16.02 -18.78 -7.34
CA GLU A 733 16.83 -19.95 -6.96
C GLU A 733 18.17 -19.52 -6.32
N GLU A 734 18.85 -18.50 -6.88
CA GLU A 734 20.03 -17.88 -6.27
C GLU A 734 19.72 -17.29 -4.88
N LEU A 735 18.61 -16.56 -4.73
CA LEU A 735 18.19 -16.01 -3.43
C LEU A 735 17.80 -17.10 -2.42
N ALA A 736 17.29 -18.25 -2.87
CA ALA A 736 17.05 -19.41 -2.02
C ALA A 736 18.35 -20.09 -1.59
N HIS A 737 19.34 -20.21 -2.49
CA HIS A 737 20.67 -20.74 -2.19
C HIS A 737 21.39 -19.87 -1.14
N LEU A 738 21.49 -18.56 -1.39
CA LEU A 738 22.16 -17.62 -0.49
C LEU A 738 21.51 -17.57 0.90
N ARG A 739 20.17 -17.59 0.98
CA ARG A 739 19.44 -17.69 2.26
C ARG A 739 19.73 -19.00 2.99
N ASN A 740 19.86 -20.12 2.28
CA ASN A 740 20.20 -21.40 2.89
C ASN A 740 21.65 -21.42 3.40
N GLU A 741 22.60 -20.84 2.65
CA GLU A 741 23.99 -20.67 3.09
C GLU A 741 24.10 -19.73 4.32
N GLU A 742 23.37 -18.62 4.32
CA GLU A 742 23.29 -17.71 5.47
C GLU A 742 22.70 -18.40 6.71
N LEU A 743 21.62 -19.17 6.54
CA LEU A 743 21.01 -19.95 7.62
C LEU A 743 21.95 -21.05 8.15
N VAL A 744 22.68 -21.75 7.28
CA VAL A 744 23.67 -22.77 7.68
C VAL A 744 24.86 -22.12 8.40
N SER A 745 25.36 -21.00 7.90
CA SER A 745 26.43 -20.21 8.53
C SER A 745 26.01 -19.68 9.91
N SER A 746 24.81 -19.11 10.01
CA SER A 746 24.21 -18.62 11.26
C SER A 746 23.95 -19.75 12.26
N ALA A 747 23.49 -20.92 11.80
CA ALA A 747 23.31 -22.10 12.65
C ALA A 747 24.66 -22.64 13.16
N ALA A 748 25.70 -22.66 12.34
CA ALA A 748 27.05 -23.05 12.75
C ALA A 748 27.65 -22.06 13.77
N ALA A 749 27.47 -20.75 13.55
CA ALA A 749 27.89 -19.71 14.49
C ALA A 749 27.13 -19.79 15.83
N ALA A 750 25.82 -20.07 15.80
CA ALA A 750 25.01 -20.30 16.99
C ALA A 750 25.45 -21.56 17.75
N ALA A 751 25.73 -22.66 17.05
CA ALA A 751 26.25 -23.89 17.65
C ALA A 751 27.63 -23.67 18.31
N ALA A 752 28.53 -22.94 17.66
CA ALA A 752 29.83 -22.56 18.23
C ALA A 752 29.70 -21.65 19.47
N ALA A 753 28.74 -20.71 19.46
CA ALA A 753 28.45 -19.87 20.62
C ALA A 753 27.85 -20.68 21.79
N ILE A 754 26.99 -21.65 21.52
CA ILE A 754 26.46 -22.59 22.53
C ILE A 754 27.58 -23.42 23.14
N ALA A 755 28.46 -24.00 22.33
CA ALA A 755 29.61 -24.78 22.80
C ALA A 755 30.57 -23.94 23.67
N LYS A 756 30.87 -22.69 23.27
CA LYS A 756 31.69 -21.77 24.07
C LYS A 756 31.02 -21.39 25.39
N ASN A 757 29.69 -21.22 25.41
CA ASN A 757 28.95 -20.97 26.65
C ASN A 757 28.95 -22.20 27.59
N GLN A 758 28.92 -23.42 27.04
CA GLN A 758 29.07 -24.65 27.83
C GLN A 758 30.48 -24.74 28.46
N GLU A 759 31.55 -24.50 27.68
CA GLU A 759 32.92 -24.47 28.19
C GLU A 759 33.11 -23.39 29.30
N LEU A 760 32.50 -22.21 29.13
CA LEU A 760 32.53 -21.16 30.14
C LEU A 760 31.74 -21.51 31.41
N GLN A 761 30.65 -22.27 31.29
CA GLN A 761 29.88 -22.78 32.43
C GLN A 761 30.67 -23.83 33.20
N GLU A 762 31.28 -24.80 32.52
CA GLU A 762 32.14 -25.82 33.14
C GLU A 762 33.31 -25.17 33.90
N ARG A 763 34.02 -24.22 33.28
CA ARG A 763 35.09 -23.44 33.94
C ARG A 763 34.60 -22.60 35.12
N TRP A 764 33.36 -22.11 35.09
CA TRP A 764 32.77 -21.36 36.20
C TRP A 764 32.47 -22.28 37.39
N ASP A 765 31.92 -23.47 37.15
CA ASP A 765 31.61 -24.44 38.19
C ASP A 765 32.90 -25.08 38.78
N ASP A 766 33.96 -25.28 37.98
CA ASP A 766 35.31 -25.61 38.45
C ASP A 766 35.88 -24.54 39.39
N LEU A 767 35.84 -23.26 38.97
CA LEU A 767 36.34 -22.13 39.78
C LEU A 767 35.52 -21.96 41.06
N LYS A 768 34.22 -22.20 41.00
CA LYS A 768 33.34 -22.21 42.17
C LYS A 768 33.73 -23.35 43.12
N GLN A 769 33.95 -24.57 42.63
CA GLN A 769 34.40 -25.69 43.45
C GLN A 769 35.75 -25.41 44.12
N GLN A 770 36.68 -24.76 43.42
CA GLN A 770 37.96 -24.33 44.00
C GLN A 770 37.74 -23.26 45.10
N ASN A 771 36.81 -22.33 44.91
CA ASN A 771 36.48 -21.32 45.91
C ASN A 771 35.82 -21.94 47.16
N ASP A 772 34.89 -22.89 46.98
CA ASP A 772 34.25 -23.63 48.08
C ASP A 772 35.28 -24.47 48.88
N GLN A 773 36.29 -25.05 48.20
CA GLN A 773 37.44 -25.72 48.83
C GLN A 773 38.35 -24.73 49.58
N LEU A 774 38.62 -23.56 49.01
CA LEU A 774 39.43 -22.53 49.66
C LEU A 774 38.73 -21.96 50.90
N GLN A 775 37.42 -21.72 50.84
CA GLN A 775 36.62 -21.29 51.98
C GLN A 775 36.66 -22.34 53.09
N SER A 776 36.38 -23.62 52.76
CA SER A 776 36.47 -24.73 53.72
C SER A 776 37.85 -24.78 54.42
N ARG A 777 38.93 -24.50 53.69
CA ARG A 777 40.30 -24.45 54.22
C ARG A 777 40.58 -23.18 55.05
N VAL A 778 39.92 -22.06 54.77
CA VAL A 778 39.94 -20.87 55.63
C VAL A 778 39.24 -21.18 56.94
N ASP A 779 38.04 -21.76 56.89
CA ASP A 779 37.26 -22.17 58.06
C ASP A 779 38.06 -23.14 58.95
N GLU A 780 38.71 -24.16 58.37
CA GLU A 780 39.66 -25.05 59.07
C GLU A 780 40.83 -24.31 59.74
N LEU A 781 41.37 -23.26 59.10
CA LEU A 781 42.48 -22.49 59.63
C LEU A 781 42.03 -21.52 60.74
N GLU A 782 40.82 -20.97 60.66
CA GLU A 782 40.22 -20.16 61.72
C GLU A 782 39.85 -21.02 62.96
N GLU A 783 39.33 -22.24 62.77
CA GLU A 783 39.09 -23.20 63.85
C GLU A 783 40.40 -23.69 64.50
N ARG A 784 41.48 -23.77 63.73
CA ARG A 784 42.82 -24.06 64.26
C ARG A 784 43.43 -22.87 64.99
N LEU A 785 43.27 -21.65 64.47
CA LEU A 785 43.77 -20.42 65.09
C LEU A 785 43.09 -20.19 66.44
N THR A 786 41.76 -20.20 66.47
CA THR A 786 40.97 -20.05 67.71
C THR A 786 41.29 -21.14 68.73
N ARG A 787 41.52 -22.39 68.30
CA ARG A 787 42.03 -23.45 69.19
C ARG A 787 43.42 -23.13 69.76
N THR A 788 44.36 -22.64 68.94
CA THR A 788 45.69 -22.25 69.45
C THR A 788 45.65 -21.01 70.34
N ASP A 789 44.72 -20.09 70.12
CA ASP A 789 44.51 -18.91 70.97
C ASP A 789 43.92 -19.32 72.33
N MET A 790 42.95 -20.25 72.34
CA MET A 790 42.41 -20.84 73.58
C MET A 790 43.49 -21.61 74.35
N GLU A 791 44.27 -22.47 73.68
CA GLU A 791 45.43 -23.14 74.28
C GLU A 791 46.47 -22.13 74.82
N GLY A 792 46.62 -20.98 74.15
CA GLY A 792 47.50 -19.89 74.57
C GLY A 792 46.99 -19.22 75.85
N GLN A 793 45.69 -18.91 75.91
CA GLN A 793 45.04 -18.35 77.09
C GLN A 793 45.05 -19.31 78.28
N GLU A 794 44.81 -20.61 78.07
CA GLU A 794 44.93 -21.64 79.12
C GLU A 794 46.35 -21.69 79.69
N LYS A 795 47.38 -21.67 78.83
CA LYS A 795 48.78 -21.63 79.25
C LYS A 795 49.14 -20.31 79.93
N GLU A 796 48.57 -19.18 79.51
CA GLU A 796 48.76 -17.90 80.18
C GLU A 796 48.12 -17.90 81.58
N VAL A 797 46.87 -18.37 81.73
CA VAL A 797 46.20 -18.49 83.03
C VAL A 797 46.95 -19.43 83.97
N GLU A 798 47.47 -20.56 83.47
CA GLU A 798 48.28 -21.48 84.26
C GLU A 798 49.63 -20.87 84.68
N LEU A 799 50.30 -20.11 83.80
CA LEU A 799 51.51 -19.36 84.15
C LEU A 799 51.20 -18.21 85.14
N GLN A 800 50.06 -17.52 85.00
CA GLN A 800 49.61 -16.52 85.96
C GLN A 800 49.32 -17.16 87.34
N ARG A 801 48.75 -18.37 87.38
CA ARG A 801 48.54 -19.16 88.60
C ARG A 801 49.88 -19.52 89.26
N GLN A 802 50.82 -20.09 88.52
CA GLN A 802 52.17 -20.42 89.03
C GLN A 802 52.93 -19.17 89.52
N VAL A 803 52.80 -18.03 88.82
CA VAL A 803 53.38 -16.75 89.25
C VAL A 803 52.68 -16.19 90.49
N ALA A 804 51.38 -16.46 90.71
CA ALA A 804 50.68 -16.09 91.94
C ALA A 804 51.14 -16.97 93.12
N GLU A 805 51.31 -18.29 92.91
CA GLU A 805 51.82 -19.22 93.91
C GLU A 805 53.27 -18.86 94.31
N LEU A 806 54.17 -18.64 93.35
CA LEU A 806 55.53 -18.17 93.64
C LEU A 806 55.57 -16.79 94.32
N LYS A 807 54.59 -15.90 94.06
CA LYS A 807 54.45 -14.63 94.80
C LYS A 807 53.97 -14.84 96.25
N GLN A 808 53.13 -15.85 96.50
CA GLN A 808 52.71 -16.23 97.84
C GLN A 808 53.87 -16.88 98.61
N GLU A 809 54.58 -17.85 98.02
CA GLU A 809 55.75 -18.48 98.63
C GLU A 809 56.84 -17.44 98.93
N THR A 810 57.14 -16.53 98.00
CA THR A 810 58.12 -15.45 98.25
C THR A 810 57.61 -14.35 99.17
N ALA A 811 56.32 -14.30 99.50
CA ALA A 811 55.80 -13.46 100.59
C ALA A 811 55.93 -14.18 101.94
N GLN A 812 55.58 -15.46 102.02
CA GLN A 812 55.75 -16.31 103.21
C GLN A 812 57.22 -16.40 103.63
N LEU A 813 58.13 -16.66 102.69
CA LEU A 813 59.59 -16.66 102.94
C LEU A 813 60.15 -15.28 103.32
N ARG A 814 59.44 -14.18 103.06
CA ARG A 814 59.81 -12.84 103.57
C ARG A 814 59.28 -12.62 104.98
N GLU A 815 58.07 -13.07 105.26
CA GLU A 815 57.46 -13.03 106.60
C GLU A 815 58.28 -13.89 107.58
N GLU A 816 58.61 -15.13 107.22
CA GLU A 816 59.54 -16.00 107.97
C GLU A 816 60.92 -15.36 108.17
N LEU A 817 61.47 -14.69 107.14
CA LEU A 817 62.76 -14.00 107.24
C LEU A 817 62.69 -12.75 108.12
N GLU A 818 61.56 -12.03 108.13
CA GLU A 818 61.33 -10.88 109.02
C GLU A 818 61.13 -11.34 110.47
N GLU A 819 60.37 -12.41 110.72
CA GLU A 819 60.28 -13.07 112.03
C GLU A 819 61.66 -13.54 112.52
N LEU A 820 62.47 -14.17 111.66
CA LEU A 820 63.83 -14.59 111.99
C LEU A 820 64.76 -13.39 112.23
N LEU A 821 64.59 -12.26 111.54
CA LEU A 821 65.34 -11.03 111.81
C LEU A 821 64.93 -10.38 113.14
N VAL A 822 63.63 -10.37 113.47
CA VAL A 822 63.12 -9.90 114.77
C VAL A 822 63.61 -10.80 115.90
N SER A 823 63.53 -12.12 115.74
CA SER A 823 64.04 -13.11 116.70
C SER A 823 65.55 -13.01 116.89
N LYS A 824 66.31 -12.87 115.78
CA LYS A 824 67.75 -12.60 115.82
C LYS A 824 68.07 -11.30 116.57
N LYS A 825 67.34 -10.22 116.28
CA LYS A 825 67.53 -8.93 116.94
C LYS A 825 67.23 -9.02 118.44
N GLN A 826 66.15 -9.69 118.84
CA GLN A 826 65.83 -9.97 120.24
C GLN A 826 66.93 -10.80 120.92
N ALA A 827 67.47 -11.82 120.26
CA ALA A 827 68.59 -12.61 120.77
C ALA A 827 69.90 -11.79 120.87
N GLU A 828 70.16 -10.88 119.94
CA GLU A 828 71.30 -9.96 120.00
C GLU A 828 71.12 -8.90 121.10
N GLU A 829 69.90 -8.42 121.35
CA GLU A 829 69.55 -7.54 122.47
C GLU A 829 69.67 -8.28 123.81
N GLU A 830 69.15 -9.49 123.94
CA GLU A 830 69.37 -10.35 125.12
C GLU A 830 70.85 -10.64 125.37
N LEU A 831 71.64 -10.91 124.34
CA LEU A 831 73.09 -11.12 124.47
C LEU A 831 73.80 -9.81 124.84
N HIS A 832 73.34 -8.66 124.37
CA HIS A 832 73.85 -7.36 124.79
C HIS A 832 73.54 -7.09 126.26
N ASP A 833 72.31 -7.30 126.71
CA ASP A 833 71.91 -7.10 128.10
C ASP A 833 72.62 -8.07 129.05
N ARG A 834 72.76 -9.36 128.67
CA ARG A 834 73.60 -10.32 129.39
C ARG A 834 75.06 -9.87 129.45
N THR A 835 75.59 -9.31 128.36
CA THR A 835 76.96 -8.76 128.31
C THR A 835 77.11 -7.50 129.20
N MET A 836 76.10 -6.64 129.26
CA MET A 836 76.10 -5.45 130.12
C MET A 836 75.93 -5.82 131.59
N ALA A 837 75.07 -6.78 131.93
CA ALA A 837 74.95 -7.34 133.27
C ALA A 837 76.25 -8.04 133.71
N LEU A 838 76.92 -8.79 132.82
CA LEU A 838 78.24 -9.37 133.09
C LEU A 838 79.31 -8.30 133.28
N LYS A 839 79.32 -7.23 132.48
CA LYS A 839 80.23 -6.08 132.69
C LYS A 839 79.99 -5.42 134.04
N GLN A 840 78.74 -5.14 134.41
CA GLN A 840 78.39 -4.58 135.72
C GLN A 840 78.77 -5.52 136.87
N ALA A 841 78.59 -6.83 136.72
CA ALA A 841 79.03 -7.81 137.71
C ALA A 841 80.57 -7.84 137.86
N LEU A 842 81.31 -7.74 136.76
CA LEU A 842 82.78 -7.69 136.74
C LEU A 842 83.30 -6.34 137.27
N GLU A 843 82.61 -5.23 136.99
CA GLU A 843 82.91 -3.91 137.55
C GLU A 843 82.63 -3.84 139.06
N ASN A 844 81.51 -4.42 139.52
CA ASN A 844 81.23 -4.63 140.94
C ASN A 844 82.27 -5.56 141.60
N GLN A 845 82.73 -6.61 140.90
CA GLN A 845 83.79 -7.48 141.40
C GLN A 845 85.14 -6.76 141.45
N ASN A 846 85.45 -5.88 140.49
CA ASN A 846 86.64 -5.04 140.52
C ASN A 846 86.57 -3.97 141.63
N LEU A 847 85.41 -3.40 141.90
CA LEU A 847 85.17 -2.54 143.06
C LEU A 847 85.39 -3.32 144.36
N GLN A 848 84.83 -4.52 144.49
CA GLN A 848 85.10 -5.39 145.63
C GLN A 848 86.58 -5.79 145.73
N LEU A 849 87.28 -6.06 144.63
CA LEU A 849 88.71 -6.36 144.64
C LEU A 849 89.54 -5.14 145.07
N ASN A 850 89.17 -3.93 144.65
CA ASN A 850 89.79 -2.68 145.07
C ASN A 850 89.51 -2.38 146.55
N ASP A 851 88.29 -2.61 147.05
CA ASP A 851 87.96 -2.53 148.47
C ASP A 851 88.74 -3.58 149.30
N HIS A 852 88.92 -4.79 148.78
CA HIS A 852 89.77 -5.81 149.41
C HIS A 852 91.26 -5.43 149.35
N GLU A 853 91.74 -4.82 148.27
CA GLU A 853 93.13 -4.35 148.12
C GLU A 853 93.42 -3.18 149.07
N GLN A 854 92.50 -2.22 149.18
CA GLN A 854 92.53 -1.15 150.19
C GLN A 854 92.45 -1.72 151.61
N HIS A 855 91.61 -2.73 151.87
CA HIS A 855 91.59 -3.42 153.16
C HIS A 855 92.92 -4.13 153.45
N VAL A 856 93.53 -4.76 152.45
CA VAL A 856 94.85 -5.38 152.54
C VAL A 856 95.94 -4.34 152.79
N ASP A 857 95.89 -3.16 152.18
CA ASP A 857 96.85 -2.08 152.41
C ASP A 857 96.67 -1.39 153.77
N VAL A 858 95.42 -1.23 154.24
CA VAL A 858 95.11 -0.83 155.61
C VAL A 858 95.61 -1.88 156.61
N LEU A 859 95.47 -3.17 156.31
CA LEU A 859 96.02 -4.26 157.13
C LEU A 859 97.56 -4.31 157.09
N LYS A 860 98.20 -4.02 155.95
CA LYS A 860 99.67 -3.85 155.86
C LYS A 860 100.11 -2.66 156.71
N HIS A 861 99.49 -1.49 156.57
CA HIS A 861 99.81 -0.31 157.38
C HIS A 861 99.60 -0.57 158.87
N LYS A 862 98.50 -1.25 159.24
CA LYS A 862 98.27 -1.66 160.63
C LYS A 862 99.35 -2.62 161.12
N HIS A 863 99.70 -3.65 160.34
CA HIS A 863 100.75 -4.62 160.69
C HIS A 863 102.13 -3.96 160.79
N GLU A 864 102.48 -3.04 159.90
CA GLU A 864 103.74 -2.27 159.94
C GLU A 864 103.78 -1.32 161.14
N SER A 865 102.63 -0.74 161.53
CA SER A 865 102.47 0.06 162.75
C SER A 865 102.57 -0.78 164.02
N GLU A 866 101.91 -1.94 164.09
CA GLU A 866 101.97 -2.87 165.22
C GLU A 866 103.39 -3.47 165.36
N LYS A 867 104.04 -3.77 164.24
CA LYS A 867 105.46 -4.16 164.17
C LYS A 867 106.38 -3.03 164.66
N SER A 868 106.15 -1.79 164.22
CA SER A 868 106.93 -0.63 164.69
C SER A 868 106.80 -0.42 166.20
N GLN A 869 105.58 -0.54 166.74
CA GLN A 869 105.32 -0.52 168.19
C GLN A 869 105.99 -1.71 168.92
N MET A 870 106.06 -2.88 168.30
CA MET A 870 106.81 -4.03 168.82
C MET A 870 108.32 -3.76 168.85
N GLU A 871 108.89 -3.20 167.78
CA GLU A 871 110.31 -2.81 167.71
C GLU A 871 110.64 -1.67 168.71
N GLU A 872 109.69 -0.79 168.98
CA GLU A 872 109.82 0.27 170.00
C GLU A 872 109.73 -0.30 171.42
N GLN A 873 108.77 -1.17 171.74
CA GLN A 873 108.71 -1.88 173.02
C GLN A 873 109.93 -2.78 173.26
N VAL A 874 110.53 -3.35 172.21
CA VAL A 874 111.79 -4.10 172.30
C VAL A 874 112.97 -3.16 172.60
N ARG A 875 113.02 -1.95 172.00
CA ARG A 875 114.01 -0.92 172.37
C ARG A 875 113.84 -0.44 173.81
N GLU A 876 112.61 -0.18 174.25
CA GLU A 876 112.34 0.22 175.64
C GLU A 876 112.77 -0.86 176.63
N LYS A 877 112.43 -2.14 176.37
CA LYS A 877 112.90 -3.26 177.20
C LYS A 877 114.41 -3.39 177.21
N ALA A 878 115.09 -3.23 176.07
CA ALA A 878 116.55 -3.25 176.01
C ALA A 878 117.18 -2.09 176.79
N ALA A 879 116.62 -0.88 176.71
CA ALA A 879 117.08 0.27 177.48
C ALA A 879 116.87 0.08 179.00
N VAL A 880 115.75 -0.53 179.41
CA VAL A 880 115.48 -0.88 180.81
C VAL A 880 116.42 -2.00 181.29
N GLU A 881 116.70 -3.03 180.47
CA GLU A 881 117.73 -4.03 180.79
C GLU A 881 119.11 -3.39 180.96
N GLU A 882 119.52 -2.45 180.11
CA GLU A 882 120.83 -1.82 180.22
C GLU A 882 120.92 -0.89 181.45
N GLN A 883 119.84 -0.19 181.80
CA GLN A 883 119.75 0.54 183.07
C GLN A 883 119.83 -0.40 184.28
N LEU A 884 119.15 -1.55 184.26
CA LEU A 884 119.22 -2.55 185.32
C LEU A 884 120.61 -3.18 185.42
N ARG A 885 121.28 -3.46 184.30
CA ARG A 885 122.67 -3.97 184.29
C ARG A 885 123.64 -2.96 184.89
N LYS A 886 123.54 -1.67 184.53
CA LYS A 886 124.31 -0.61 185.19
C LYS A 886 124.04 -0.58 186.70
N ARG A 887 122.78 -0.64 187.09
CA ARG A 887 122.37 -0.64 188.50
C ARG A 887 122.96 -1.82 189.28
N VAL A 888 123.09 -2.98 188.67
CA VAL A 888 123.79 -4.14 189.26
C VAL A 888 125.28 -3.87 189.37
N THR A 889 125.97 -3.40 188.30
CA THR A 889 127.41 -3.13 188.37
C THR A 889 127.80 -2.00 189.31
N ASP A 890 126.91 -1.02 189.53
CA ASP A 890 127.08 0.03 190.53
C ASP A 890 127.03 -0.56 191.95
N LEU A 891 126.05 -1.44 192.22
CA LEU A 891 125.87 -2.12 193.51
C LEU A 891 126.97 -3.17 193.78
N GLU A 892 127.54 -3.80 192.76
CA GLU A 892 128.71 -4.67 192.88
C GLU A 892 129.94 -3.88 193.32
N GLN A 893 130.21 -2.73 192.68
CA GLN A 893 131.32 -1.82 193.08
C GLN A 893 131.12 -1.23 194.49
N GLU A 894 129.89 -0.89 194.87
CA GLU A 894 129.56 -0.39 196.21
C GLU A 894 129.76 -1.48 197.28
N ASN A 895 129.44 -2.75 196.96
CA ASN A 895 129.68 -3.89 197.83
C ASN A 895 131.17 -4.24 197.96
N ASP A 896 131.93 -4.18 196.86
CA ASP A 896 133.39 -4.34 196.89
C ASP A 896 134.08 -3.24 197.71
N TYR A 897 133.60 -1.99 197.63
CA TYR A 897 134.06 -0.89 198.49
C TYR A 897 133.85 -1.21 199.97
N PHE A 898 132.63 -1.61 200.37
CA PHE A 898 132.33 -1.95 201.77
C PHE A 898 133.08 -3.20 202.26
N GLN A 899 133.37 -4.17 201.38
CA GLN A 899 134.22 -5.31 201.72
C GLN A 899 135.69 -4.89 201.93
N GLY A 900 136.20 -3.94 201.13
CA GLY A 900 137.51 -3.31 201.34
C GLY A 900 137.60 -2.58 202.68
N GLU A 901 136.62 -1.72 202.98
CA GLU A 901 136.55 -0.97 204.25
C GLU A 901 136.42 -1.91 205.47
N LEU A 902 135.73 -3.05 205.31
CA LEU A 902 135.64 -4.10 206.32
C LEU A 902 136.95 -4.89 206.50
N ILE A 903 137.77 -5.05 205.45
CA ILE A 903 139.10 -5.66 205.54
C ILE A 903 140.07 -4.71 206.24
N ASP A 904 140.12 -3.44 205.83
CA ASP A 904 141.00 -2.43 206.44
C ASP A 904 140.67 -2.21 207.92
N SER A 905 139.39 -2.14 208.30
CA SER A 905 139.00 -2.03 209.71
C SER A 905 139.41 -3.26 210.53
N LYS A 906 139.30 -4.48 209.99
CA LYS A 906 139.80 -5.71 210.65
C LYS A 906 141.32 -5.74 210.76
N MET A 907 142.05 -5.33 209.71
CA MET A 907 143.51 -5.30 209.71
C MET A 907 144.03 -4.27 210.74
N LYS A 908 143.40 -3.10 210.82
CA LYS A 908 143.69 -2.06 211.81
C LYS A 908 143.34 -2.48 213.25
N LEU A 909 142.30 -3.30 213.43
CA LEU A 909 141.97 -3.92 214.72
C LEU A 909 143.05 -4.94 215.14
N ALA A 910 143.59 -5.72 214.19
CA ALA A 910 144.69 -6.65 214.43
C ALA A 910 146.01 -5.91 214.76
N GLU A 911 146.32 -4.79 214.09
CA GLU A 911 147.46 -3.93 214.48
C GLU A 911 147.30 -3.42 215.92
N LEU A 912 146.11 -2.96 216.31
CA LEU A 912 145.83 -2.48 217.66
C LEU A 912 145.94 -3.59 218.72
N MET A 913 145.55 -4.82 218.40
CA MET A 913 145.79 -6.00 219.25
C MET A 913 147.28 -6.28 219.44
N ALA A 914 148.04 -6.41 218.34
CA ALA A 914 149.48 -6.68 218.40
C ALA A 914 150.25 -5.61 219.18
N ARG A 915 149.88 -4.33 219.03
CA ARG A 915 150.48 -3.20 219.76
C ARG A 915 150.17 -3.24 221.26
N ASN A 916 149.03 -3.79 221.65
CA ASN A 916 148.63 -3.96 223.05
C ASN A 916 149.36 -5.15 223.72
N GLU A 917 149.59 -6.23 222.97
CA GLU A 917 150.46 -7.34 223.39
C GLU A 917 151.92 -6.88 223.54
N GLU A 918 152.43 -6.05 222.62
CA GLU A 918 153.78 -5.48 222.72
C GLU A 918 153.93 -4.57 223.95
N LEU A 919 152.95 -3.69 224.23
CA LEU A 919 152.94 -2.86 225.44
C LEU A 919 152.93 -3.71 226.72
N SER A 920 152.17 -4.81 226.73
CA SER A 920 152.15 -5.77 227.85
C SER A 920 153.51 -6.45 228.04
N ALA A 921 154.17 -6.84 226.95
CA ALA A 921 155.51 -7.43 226.97
C ALA A 921 156.61 -6.45 227.40
N GLN A 922 156.47 -5.15 227.09
CA GLN A 922 157.37 -4.11 227.59
C GLN A 922 157.21 -3.91 229.10
N PHE A 923 155.98 -3.96 229.63
CA PHE A 923 155.72 -3.81 231.06
C PHE A 923 156.48 -4.84 231.92
N HIS A 924 156.40 -6.13 231.55
CA HIS A 924 157.10 -7.20 232.27
C HIS A 924 158.64 -7.16 232.12
N ARG A 925 159.20 -6.51 231.09
CA ARG A 925 160.67 -6.30 231.01
C ARG A 925 161.13 -5.31 232.07
N VAL A 926 160.42 -4.19 232.24
CA VAL A 926 160.77 -3.15 233.22
C VAL A 926 160.68 -3.68 234.66
N GLU A 927 159.70 -4.52 234.98
CA GLU A 927 159.62 -5.19 236.29
C GLU A 927 160.81 -6.13 236.54
N LYS A 928 161.26 -6.86 235.51
CA LYS A 928 162.37 -7.81 235.61
C LYS A 928 163.72 -7.10 235.78
N ASP A 929 164.00 -6.10 234.98
CA ASP A 929 165.31 -5.39 234.98
C ASP A 929 165.57 -4.66 236.31
N LEU A 930 164.51 -4.18 236.97
CA LEU A 930 164.58 -3.54 238.30
C LEU A 930 164.97 -4.53 239.42
N SER A 931 164.88 -5.86 239.17
CA SER A 931 165.23 -6.91 240.13
C SER A 931 166.64 -7.50 239.96
N GLU A 932 167.27 -7.38 238.78
CA GLU A 932 168.60 -7.98 238.51
C GLU A 932 169.78 -7.06 238.88
N LEU A 933 169.60 -5.74 238.85
CA LEU A 933 170.69 -4.75 238.99
C LEU A 933 171.22 -4.55 240.42
N LYS A 934 171.13 -5.57 241.30
CA LYS A 934 171.54 -5.46 242.72
C LYS A 934 172.61 -6.45 243.19
N THR A 935 173.05 -7.41 242.37
CA THR A 935 174.00 -8.46 242.82
C THR A 935 175.01 -8.91 241.77
N LYS A 936 176.02 -8.07 241.47
CA LYS A 936 177.38 -8.59 241.20
C LYS A 936 178.52 -7.57 241.36
N ALA A 937 178.99 -7.44 242.60
CA ALA A 937 180.37 -7.05 242.93
C ALA A 937 180.74 -7.73 244.26
N ALA A 938 182.02 -8.07 244.44
CA ALA A 938 182.64 -8.69 245.61
C ALA A 938 182.27 -10.17 245.95
N GLU A 939 183.35 -10.96 246.02
CA GLU A 939 183.65 -12.03 246.99
C GLU A 939 182.99 -13.43 246.97
N PRO A 940 183.66 -14.46 247.54
CA PRO A 940 183.34 -15.87 247.29
C PRO A 940 182.74 -16.61 248.50
N ALA A 941 181.78 -17.49 248.23
CA ALA A 941 181.40 -18.57 249.15
C ALA A 941 181.01 -19.83 248.34
N PRO A 942 181.62 -21.01 248.61
CA PRO A 942 181.19 -22.26 248.02
C PRO A 942 180.06 -22.92 248.84
N LYS A 943 179.50 -23.99 248.26
CA LYS A 943 178.59 -25.01 248.84
C LYS A 943 177.07 -24.77 248.84
N ASP A 944 176.42 -25.92 248.72
CA ASP A 944 175.19 -26.38 249.37
C ASP A 944 173.84 -25.68 249.11
N SER A 945 173.09 -26.38 248.24
CA SER A 945 171.82 -27.05 248.61
C SER A 945 170.49 -26.39 248.24
N LYS A 946 169.60 -27.26 247.76
CA LYS A 946 168.13 -27.32 247.95
C LYS A 946 167.30 -26.03 247.82
N LYS A 947 166.32 -26.13 246.90
CA LYS A 947 165.05 -25.39 246.83
C LYS A 947 165.15 -23.88 246.56
N LYS A 948 164.54 -23.47 245.45
CA LYS A 948 163.25 -22.77 245.49
C LYS A 948 162.44 -23.14 244.26
#